data_AF-K2BMU6-F1
#
_entry.id   AF-K2BMU6-F1
#
_cell.length_a   1.000
_cell.length_b   1.000
_cell.length_c   1.000
_cell.angle_alpha   90.00
_cell.angle_beta   90.00
_cell.angle_gamma   90.00
#
_symmetry.space_group_name_H-M   'P 1'
#
loop_
_entity.id
_entity.type
_entity.pdbx_description
1 polymer ?
#
loop_
_entity_poly.entity_id
_entity_poly.type
_entity_poly.pdbx_seq_one_letter_code
_entity_poly.pdbx_strand_id
1 'polypeptide(L)'
;MPGSQPLNAIVDQKTNEIFVQKELKPFNCLALEGGGQRGIAYVGAIDVFSQYGLLKDIKYVAGNSVGAIVALFLALGYTNDEAYEELNAMPLEEFMEGNNSWPNTPTWIAGLRQLFSVSRSKGLGLSTGKKLSEWLQKCVEKKLGNKDATFGDLKKAIEENSNNPQSNLRYLYVTGTNLSYKLPESEEFSHDTELDMPLWLAVRISASLTWMFELVEYKGCKYTDGGLIRNLPTKIFDQKKFLPEGAEVTDKFVNPGVLALKVDSRDEIMQVIWGVKEKVSVATTTEMGVAVYNALSQTIDTHEIREARSAIALSDNEYSLFNFDIDAHGKVRLVTSAEKATREFLENYIDAAYSVVKYPTLKDWYDSLSLDEIDDLIYIYEGMKKQAVINESNQQKQEDKFDPNHPSYKDLSERVTWLSYYIEYRRAKKHDPGIKILIEYPINHINVKPKMDESWKNILKRDMELRLNVVNEQIKSVLENIQKNGASINELNSHDIYPILHKELLFDDVKLMTSLHEYLKLLKEDRDDLENKLGIKCRHEKTVATEFPEFCQKMKALASRVDISLGLRAVVKHFDIYDPEIIVKSTDSSDNILFAFDMHKKSDAILFLIAGRMYLEQRGFKDATLFNEIFDIYFSDMVSPKNMCELSKMINQDGFDLLMSAYRIEELLHFFARTEQPTVKPTLDIDMIFNMSRNSYYKPLKKNQSPSVQLSQFFKPNENNMRKQLENARMELVPSRNWNVRTDAPVPFTAYRK
;
A
#
# COMPACT_ATOMS: atom_id res chain seq x y z
N MET A 1 23.39 20.98 4.08
CA MET A 1 22.63 22.25 4.00
C MET A 1 21.15 21.87 3.99
N PRO A 2 20.25 22.58 4.68
CA PRO A 2 18.83 22.25 4.63
C PRO A 2 18.36 22.36 3.18
N GLY A 3 17.72 21.30 2.68
CA GLY A 3 17.34 21.15 1.28
C GLY A 3 16.29 22.18 0.87
N SER A 4 16.73 23.14 0.09
CA SER A 4 15.86 23.98 -0.71
C SER A 4 15.27 23.16 -1.86
N GLN A 5 13.95 23.21 -2.04
CA GLN A 5 13.29 22.49 -3.13
C GLN A 5 13.86 22.89 -4.49
N PRO A 6 13.95 21.96 -5.46
CA PRO A 6 14.38 22.32 -6.80
C PRO A 6 13.37 23.27 -7.44
N LEU A 7 13.83 24.47 -7.80
CA LEU A 7 13.02 25.45 -8.51
C LEU A 7 12.87 25.04 -9.99
N ASN A 8 11.70 24.53 -10.34
CA ASN A 8 11.29 24.33 -11.73
C ASN A 8 10.38 25.45 -12.17
N ALA A 9 10.84 26.30 -13.08
CA ALA A 9 10.01 27.30 -13.74
C ALA A 9 10.13 27.12 -15.25
N ILE A 10 8.99 27.00 -15.94
CA ILE A 10 8.89 26.87 -17.39
C ILE A 10 8.04 28.04 -17.90
N VAL A 11 8.46 28.70 -18.98
CA VAL A 11 7.64 29.70 -19.66
C VAL A 11 6.89 29.09 -20.84
N ASP A 12 5.59 29.35 -20.89
CA ASP A 12 4.82 29.16 -22.12
C ASP A 12 5.15 30.29 -23.10
N GLN A 13 5.84 29.93 -24.18
CA GLN A 13 6.31 30.86 -25.20
C GLN A 13 5.18 31.57 -25.97
N LYS A 14 3.92 31.10 -25.87
CA LYS A 14 2.77 31.75 -26.52
C LYS A 14 2.09 32.78 -25.63
N THR A 15 2.11 32.56 -24.31
CA THR A 15 1.36 33.38 -23.35
C THR A 15 2.28 34.22 -22.44
N ASN A 16 3.60 33.96 -22.45
CA ASN A 16 4.59 34.48 -21.50
C ASN A 16 4.30 34.15 -20.03
N GLU A 17 3.39 33.22 -19.76
CA GLU A 17 3.04 32.77 -18.41
C GLU A 17 4.12 31.84 -17.87
N ILE A 18 4.37 31.90 -16.56
CA ILE A 18 5.36 31.06 -15.87
C ILE A 18 4.62 29.97 -15.11
N PHE A 19 4.96 28.73 -15.44
CA PHE A 19 4.51 27.54 -14.75
C PHE A 19 5.62 27.05 -13.83
N VAL A 20 5.36 27.08 -12.53
CA VAL A 20 6.28 26.57 -11.53
C VAL A 20 5.77 25.21 -11.04
N GLN A 21 6.53 24.15 -11.29
CA GLN A 21 6.26 22.86 -10.67
C GLN A 21 6.82 22.90 -9.25
N LYS A 22 5.94 23.05 -8.26
CA LYS A 22 6.31 22.88 -6.86
C LYS A 22 6.07 21.45 -6.44
N GLU A 23 7.11 20.83 -5.92
CA GLU A 23 7.02 19.51 -5.33
C GLU A 23 6.09 19.55 -4.11
N LEU A 24 5.12 18.64 -4.01
CA LEU A 24 4.29 18.54 -2.80
C LEU A 24 5.21 18.36 -1.59
N LYS A 25 5.05 19.24 -0.60
CA LYS A 25 5.87 19.22 0.62
C LYS A 25 5.70 17.89 1.35
N PRO A 26 6.77 17.35 1.94
CA PRO A 26 6.68 16.11 2.70
C PRO A 26 5.70 16.26 3.87
N PHE A 27 5.05 15.16 4.22
CA PHE A 27 4.15 15.08 5.35
C PHE A 27 4.89 15.41 6.64
N ASN A 28 4.37 16.37 7.41
CA ASN A 28 4.94 16.75 8.71
C ASN A 28 4.10 16.23 9.89
N CYS A 29 2.90 15.72 9.60
CA CYS A 29 1.96 15.18 10.58
C CYS A 29 1.55 13.75 10.19
N LEU A 30 1.55 12.84 11.15
CA LEU A 30 1.09 11.46 10.99
C LEU A 30 -0.06 11.18 11.95
N ALA A 31 -1.20 10.71 11.44
CA ALA A 31 -2.35 10.31 12.24
C ALA A 31 -2.59 8.79 12.12
N LEU A 32 -2.72 8.11 13.25
CA LEU A 32 -2.84 6.66 13.36
C LEU A 32 -4.20 6.29 13.95
N GLU A 33 -4.97 5.49 13.24
CA GLU A 33 -6.28 5.04 13.71
C GLU A 33 -6.19 4.04 14.88
N GLY A 34 -7.28 3.90 15.63
CA GLY A 34 -7.50 2.72 16.46
C GLY A 34 -7.83 1.48 15.61
N GLY A 35 -7.24 0.33 15.96
CA GLY A 35 -7.39 -0.91 15.21
C GLY A 35 -7.22 -2.21 16.02
N GLY A 36 -7.13 -2.13 17.35
CA GLY A 36 -6.94 -3.30 18.22
C GLY A 36 -5.59 -3.99 18.00
N GLN A 37 -5.53 -5.32 18.09
CA GLN A 37 -4.27 -6.06 17.87
C GLN A 37 -3.70 -5.91 16.44
N ARG A 38 -4.54 -5.50 15.48
CA ARG A 38 -4.12 -5.26 14.09
C ARG A 38 -3.13 -4.11 13.93
N GLY A 39 -2.94 -3.28 14.97
CA GLY A 39 -1.98 -2.18 14.97
C GLY A 39 -0.53 -2.60 14.72
N ILE A 40 -0.19 -3.89 14.80
CA ILE A 40 1.11 -4.39 14.32
C ILE A 40 1.36 -4.12 12.83
N ALA A 41 0.29 -3.97 12.03
CA ALA A 41 0.38 -3.53 10.63
C ALA A 41 1.10 -2.18 10.48
N TYR A 42 0.99 -1.27 11.45
CA TYR A 42 1.65 0.04 11.38
C TYR A 42 3.17 -0.07 11.32
N VAL A 43 3.77 -1.12 11.87
CA VAL A 43 5.22 -1.38 11.76
C VAL A 43 5.63 -1.51 10.30
N GLY A 44 4.83 -2.23 9.49
CA GLY A 44 5.13 -2.41 8.07
C GLY A 44 5.06 -1.09 7.30
N ALA A 45 4.06 -0.25 7.59
CA ALA A 45 3.96 1.07 7.00
C ALA A 45 5.12 2.00 7.42
N ILE A 46 5.46 2.00 8.71
CA ILE A 46 6.57 2.78 9.26
C ILE A 46 7.92 2.30 8.70
N ASP A 47 8.08 0.99 8.45
CA ASP A 47 9.28 0.45 7.83
C ASP A 47 9.52 1.06 6.45
N VAL A 48 8.46 1.09 5.64
CA VAL A 48 8.49 1.70 4.31
C VAL A 48 8.82 3.19 4.40
N PHE A 49 8.18 3.92 5.33
CA PHE A 49 8.52 5.34 5.54
C PHE A 49 9.97 5.55 5.99
N SER A 50 10.51 4.64 6.81
CA SER A 50 11.89 4.66 7.26
C SER A 50 12.86 4.40 6.10
N GLN A 51 12.59 3.37 5.29
CA GLN A 51 13.39 3.00 4.10
C GLN A 51 13.53 4.18 3.13
N TYR A 52 12.46 4.95 2.97
CA TYR A 52 12.44 6.12 2.10
C TYR A 52 12.83 7.42 2.83
N GLY A 53 13.08 7.39 4.14
CA GLY A 53 13.49 8.58 4.90
C GLY A 53 12.38 9.64 5.05
N LEU A 54 11.11 9.25 4.93
CA LEU A 54 9.94 10.12 5.16
C LEU A 54 9.74 10.45 6.65
N LEU A 55 10.15 9.56 7.53
CA LEU A 55 9.99 9.74 8.98
C LEU A 55 10.75 10.95 9.54
N LYS A 56 11.78 11.44 8.83
CA LYS A 56 12.58 12.60 9.26
C LYS A 56 11.80 13.92 9.22
N ASP A 57 10.82 14.00 8.32
CA ASP A 57 10.03 15.22 8.10
C ASP A 57 8.78 15.27 8.99
N ILE A 58 8.37 14.11 9.53
CA ILE A 58 7.25 13.98 10.47
C ILE A 58 7.64 14.48 11.85
N LYS A 59 7.05 15.61 12.26
CA LYS A 59 7.28 16.28 13.55
C LYS A 59 6.17 16.02 14.57
N TYR A 60 4.96 15.74 14.08
CA TYR A 60 3.76 15.58 14.91
C TYR A 60 3.14 14.21 14.64
N VAL A 61 2.82 13.48 15.71
CA VAL A 61 2.16 12.18 15.64
C VAL A 61 0.92 12.19 16.51
N ALA A 62 -0.20 11.73 15.95
CA ALA A 62 -1.46 11.58 16.66
C ALA A 62 -1.92 10.13 16.56
N GLY A 63 -2.56 9.62 17.61
CA GLY A 63 -3.10 8.27 17.58
C GLY A 63 -4.30 8.07 18.50
N ASN A 64 -5.11 7.06 18.16
CA ASN A 64 -6.16 6.52 19.01
C ASN A 64 -5.91 5.04 19.33
N SER A 65 -6.17 4.61 20.56
CA SER A 65 -6.07 3.19 20.98
C SER A 65 -4.71 2.56 20.61
N VAL A 66 -4.65 1.47 19.84
CA VAL A 66 -3.36 0.93 19.36
C VAL A 66 -2.55 1.93 18.51
N GLY A 67 -3.22 2.82 17.77
CA GLY A 67 -2.56 3.92 17.06
C GLY A 67 -1.90 4.91 18.02
N ALA A 68 -2.45 5.13 19.21
CA ALA A 68 -1.83 5.95 20.26
C ALA A 68 -0.58 5.29 20.85
N ILE A 69 -0.57 3.95 20.95
CA ILE A 69 0.62 3.18 21.36
C ILE A 69 1.74 3.35 20.33
N VAL A 70 1.43 3.20 19.04
CA VAL A 70 2.42 3.39 17.98
C VAL A 70 2.86 4.85 17.87
N ALA A 71 1.94 5.81 18.03
CA ALA A 71 2.27 7.23 18.11
C ALA A 71 3.23 7.52 19.27
N LEU A 72 3.02 6.90 20.44
CA LEU A 72 3.92 7.02 21.59
C LEU A 72 5.32 6.49 21.26
N PHE A 73 5.43 5.33 20.61
CA PHE A 73 6.73 4.80 20.19
C PHE A 73 7.46 5.73 19.23
N LEU A 74 6.75 6.27 18.24
CA LEU A 74 7.32 7.27 17.31
C LEU A 74 7.69 8.58 18.01
N ALA A 75 6.91 9.02 18.99
CA ALA A 75 7.17 10.23 19.77
C ALA A 75 8.42 10.10 20.64
N LEU A 76 8.60 8.92 21.26
CA LEU A 76 9.74 8.59 22.11
C LEU A 76 10.99 8.16 21.33
N GLY A 77 10.94 8.15 19.99
CA GLY A 77 12.09 7.82 19.17
C GLY A 77 12.48 6.34 19.19
N TYR A 78 11.51 5.43 19.39
CA TYR A 78 11.74 4.00 19.15
C TYR A 78 12.16 3.77 17.69
N THR A 79 13.11 2.86 17.48
CA THR A 79 13.37 2.34 16.13
C THR A 79 12.21 1.43 15.71
N ASN A 80 12.09 1.19 14.41
CA ASN A 80 11.02 0.31 13.91
C ASN A 80 11.15 -1.11 14.47
N ASP A 81 12.38 -1.62 14.60
CA ASP A 81 12.67 -2.93 15.20
C ASP A 81 12.25 -2.99 16.68
N GLU A 82 12.60 -1.97 17.47
CA GLU A 82 12.19 -1.91 18.88
C GLU A 82 10.65 -1.86 18.98
N ALA A 83 9.99 -1.04 18.16
CA ALA A 83 8.54 -0.96 18.13
C ALA A 83 7.89 -2.30 17.73
N TYR A 84 8.46 -3.00 16.75
CA TYR A 84 8.02 -4.33 16.34
C TYR A 84 8.15 -5.34 17.49
N GLU A 85 9.29 -5.36 18.17
CA GLU A 85 9.52 -6.25 19.32
C GLU A 85 8.51 -6.00 20.44
N GLU A 86 8.30 -4.73 20.83
CA GLU A 86 7.33 -4.37 21.89
C GLU A 86 5.89 -4.73 21.50
N LEU A 87 5.48 -4.50 20.24
CA LEU A 87 4.14 -4.85 19.75
C LEU A 87 3.96 -6.37 19.62
N ASN A 88 4.98 -7.08 19.16
CA ASN A 88 4.91 -8.52 18.98
C ASN A 88 4.88 -9.26 20.32
N ALA A 89 5.65 -8.77 21.30
CA ALA A 89 5.71 -9.29 22.67
C ALA A 89 4.64 -8.71 23.62
N MET A 90 3.70 -7.90 23.09
CA MET A 90 2.65 -7.28 23.88
C MET A 90 1.84 -8.35 24.65
N PRO A 91 1.79 -8.30 25.99
CA PRO A 91 1.17 -9.34 26.81
C PRO A 91 -0.35 -9.13 26.91
N LEU A 92 -1.05 -9.27 25.77
CA LEU A 92 -2.49 -9.03 25.66
C LEU A 92 -3.32 -9.91 26.60
N GLU A 93 -2.90 -11.16 26.83
CA GLU A 93 -3.52 -12.05 27.80
C GLU A 93 -3.46 -11.49 29.23
N GLU A 94 -2.31 -10.89 29.61
CA GLU A 94 -2.14 -10.28 30.92
C GLU A 94 -2.90 -8.96 31.04
N PHE A 95 -3.11 -8.22 29.94
CA PHE A 95 -3.90 -6.99 29.98
C PHE A 95 -5.35 -7.25 30.39
N MET A 96 -5.86 -8.46 30.16
CA MET A 96 -7.22 -8.87 30.49
C MET A 96 -7.37 -9.49 31.90
N GLU A 97 -6.49 -9.12 32.85
CA GLU A 97 -6.49 -9.55 34.26
C GLU A 97 -7.88 -9.72 34.88
N GLY A 98 -8.28 -10.99 35.08
CA GLY A 98 -9.48 -11.43 35.79
C GLY A 98 -9.62 -12.96 35.74
N ASN A 99 -9.94 -13.60 36.87
CA ASN A 99 -10.05 -15.07 37.01
C ASN A 99 -11.08 -15.69 36.06
N ASN A 100 -10.67 -16.02 34.83
CA ASN A 100 -10.83 -17.30 34.13
C ASN A 100 -10.57 -17.12 32.63
N SER A 101 -9.44 -17.68 32.22
CA SER A 101 -8.87 -17.79 30.88
C SER A 101 -9.87 -18.15 29.77
N TRP A 102 -9.74 -17.52 28.60
CA TRP A 102 -10.20 -18.08 27.32
C TRP A 102 -9.08 -19.00 26.80
N PRO A 103 -9.33 -20.31 26.57
CA PRO A 103 -9.87 -20.75 25.27
C PRO A 103 -10.90 -21.90 25.30
N ASN A 104 -11.58 -22.21 26.41
CA ASN A 104 -12.51 -23.37 26.47
C ASN A 104 -13.87 -23.15 27.16
N THR A 105 -14.34 -21.92 27.32
CA THR A 105 -15.66 -21.67 27.94
C THR A 105 -16.80 -21.69 26.90
N PRO A 106 -17.81 -22.58 27.04
CA PRO A 106 -19.00 -22.58 26.18
C PRO A 106 -19.70 -21.22 26.15
N THR A 107 -20.12 -20.78 24.96
CA THR A 107 -20.66 -19.44 24.65
C THR A 107 -21.80 -18.98 25.58
N TRP A 108 -22.59 -19.92 26.12
CA TRP A 108 -23.69 -19.63 27.03
C TRP A 108 -23.24 -19.27 28.47
N ILE A 109 -22.05 -19.71 28.90
CA ILE A 109 -21.48 -19.39 30.23
C ILE A 109 -20.80 -18.02 30.23
N ALA A 110 -20.19 -17.63 29.09
CA ALA A 110 -19.63 -16.30 28.87
C ALA A 110 -20.73 -15.21 28.94
N GLY A 111 -21.86 -15.44 28.27
CA GLY A 111 -23.01 -14.52 28.30
C GLY A 111 -23.62 -14.35 29.70
N LEU A 112 -23.73 -15.43 30.49
CA LEU A 112 -24.23 -15.36 31.87
C LEU A 112 -23.29 -14.54 32.78
N ARG A 113 -21.96 -14.72 32.68
CA ARG A 113 -21.00 -13.96 33.50
C ARG A 113 -20.93 -12.47 33.15
N GLN A 114 -21.09 -12.12 31.88
CA GLN A 114 -21.14 -10.72 31.42
C GLN A 114 -22.40 -10.01 31.93
N LEU A 115 -23.53 -10.71 31.97
CA LEU A 115 -24.76 -10.24 32.64
C LEU A 115 -24.58 -10.08 34.16
N PHE A 116 -23.79 -10.94 34.81
CA PHE A 116 -23.51 -10.83 36.24
C PHE A 116 -22.52 -9.72 36.62
N SER A 117 -21.54 -9.35 35.78
CA SER A 117 -20.62 -8.24 36.08
C SER A 117 -21.33 -6.89 36.03
N VAL A 118 -22.17 -6.67 35.01
CA VAL A 118 -23.01 -5.45 34.89
C VAL A 118 -23.95 -5.27 36.10
N SER A 119 -24.39 -6.36 36.73
CA SER A 119 -25.28 -6.30 37.90
C SER A 119 -24.60 -6.05 39.25
N ARG A 120 -23.27 -6.20 39.36
CA ARG A 120 -22.60 -6.28 40.68
C ARG A 120 -21.27 -5.52 40.83
N SER A 121 -20.63 -5.04 39.77
CA SER A 121 -19.39 -4.26 39.88
C SER A 121 -19.64 -2.74 39.82
N LYS A 122 -19.00 -1.99 40.73
CA LYS A 122 -18.88 -0.53 40.66
C LYS A 122 -17.96 -0.04 39.51
N GLY A 123 -17.39 -0.96 38.73
CA GLY A 123 -16.55 -0.71 37.55
C GLY A 123 -17.16 -1.37 36.30
N LEU A 124 -17.22 -0.64 35.20
CA LEU A 124 -17.90 -1.01 33.95
C LEU A 124 -17.03 -1.84 32.97
N GLY A 125 -15.86 -2.33 33.39
CA GLY A 125 -14.89 -3.03 32.54
C GLY A 125 -14.59 -4.48 32.99
N LEU A 126 -14.17 -5.34 32.06
CA LEU A 126 -13.73 -6.72 32.32
C LEU A 126 -12.34 -6.79 32.98
N SER A 127 -11.49 -5.81 32.71
CA SER A 127 -10.15 -5.65 33.27
C SER A 127 -9.98 -4.26 33.89
N THR A 128 -9.25 -4.18 34.99
CA THR A 128 -8.84 -2.90 35.59
C THR A 128 -7.90 -2.10 34.67
N GLY A 129 -7.23 -2.78 33.72
CA GLY A 129 -6.22 -2.21 32.84
C GLY A 129 -4.91 -1.84 33.55
N LYS A 130 -4.68 -2.36 34.76
CA LYS A 130 -3.45 -2.11 35.53
C LYS A 130 -2.20 -2.64 34.80
N LYS A 131 -2.26 -3.86 34.24
CA LYS A 131 -1.14 -4.43 33.46
C LYS A 131 -0.81 -3.63 32.21
N LEU A 132 -1.83 -3.13 31.52
CA LEU A 132 -1.65 -2.22 30.39
C LEU A 132 -0.92 -0.94 30.85
N SER A 133 -1.33 -0.35 31.97
CA SER A 133 -0.63 0.81 32.55
C SER A 133 0.82 0.50 32.95
N GLU A 134 1.07 -0.63 33.61
CA GLU A 134 2.43 -1.07 33.99
C GLU A 134 3.32 -1.28 32.77
N TRP A 135 2.78 -1.85 31.69
CA TRP A 135 3.51 -2.04 30.44
C TRP A 135 3.82 -0.70 29.75
N LEU A 136 2.83 0.20 29.63
CA LEU A 136 3.03 1.54 29.06
C LEU A 136 4.07 2.35 29.86
N GLN A 137 4.03 2.27 31.19
CA GLN A 137 5.02 2.88 32.09
C GLN A 137 6.44 2.40 31.78
N LYS A 138 6.64 1.08 31.57
CA LYS A 138 7.94 0.52 31.18
C LYS A 138 8.40 1.02 29.82
N CYS A 139 7.50 1.12 28.84
CA CYS A 139 7.84 1.66 27.52
C CYS A 139 8.29 3.13 27.60
N VAL A 140 7.65 3.95 28.44
CA VAL A 140 8.05 5.35 28.66
C VAL A 140 9.39 5.42 29.40
N GLU A 141 9.55 4.65 30.47
CA GLU A 141 10.77 4.60 31.29
C GLU A 141 12.00 4.20 30.47
N LYS A 142 11.85 3.23 29.54
CA LYS A 142 12.94 2.75 28.67
C LYS A 142 13.57 3.87 27.83
N LYS A 143 12.80 4.91 27.45
CA LYS A 143 13.29 6.02 26.60
C LYS A 143 13.58 7.32 27.34
N LEU A 144 12.79 7.64 28.36
CA LEU A 144 12.93 8.91 29.11
C LEU A 144 13.55 8.73 30.51
N GLY A 145 13.79 7.50 30.96
CA GLY A 145 14.36 7.21 32.27
C GLY A 145 13.41 7.48 33.45
N ASN A 146 12.17 7.91 33.18
CA ASN A 146 11.12 8.13 34.16
C ASN A 146 9.81 7.55 33.63
N LYS A 147 9.25 6.57 34.34
CA LYS A 147 7.98 5.92 34.00
C LYS A 147 6.78 6.87 33.97
N ASP A 148 6.83 7.97 34.73
CA ASP A 148 5.78 8.98 34.83
C ASP A 148 6.13 10.26 34.04
N ALA A 149 7.05 10.16 33.07
CA ALA A 149 7.36 11.27 32.19
C ALA A 149 6.10 11.80 31.50
N THR A 150 6.03 13.12 31.39
CA THR A 150 4.85 13.89 30.98
C THR A 150 4.98 14.42 29.56
N PHE A 151 3.91 15.02 29.03
CA PHE A 151 4.00 15.78 27.77
C PHE A 151 5.00 16.94 27.86
N GLY A 152 5.12 17.58 29.02
CA GLY A 152 6.11 18.62 29.29
C GLY A 152 7.54 18.09 29.22
N ASP A 153 7.81 16.92 29.78
CA ASP A 153 9.13 16.28 29.72
C ASP A 153 9.51 15.90 28.28
N LEU A 154 8.57 15.35 27.52
CA LEU A 154 8.78 15.04 26.10
C LEU A 154 9.05 16.30 25.28
N LYS A 155 8.25 17.36 25.49
CA LYS A 155 8.47 18.66 24.82
C LYS A 155 9.87 19.20 25.12
N LYS A 156 10.28 19.20 26.38
CA LYS A 156 11.61 19.62 26.79
C LYS A 156 12.70 18.80 26.11
N ALA A 157 12.55 17.47 26.07
CA ALA A 157 13.50 16.58 25.40
C ALA A 157 13.60 16.87 23.89
N ILE A 158 12.49 17.18 23.23
CA ILE A 158 12.46 17.59 21.81
C ILE A 158 13.22 18.92 21.62
N GLU A 159 12.95 19.91 22.46
CA GLU A 159 13.57 21.24 22.38
C GLU A 159 15.08 21.18 22.64
N GLU A 160 15.51 20.42 23.65
CA GLU A 160 16.93 20.21 23.99
C GLU A 160 17.69 19.47 22.86
N ASN A 161 17.00 18.61 22.11
CA ASN A 161 17.58 17.86 20.99
C ASN A 161 17.28 18.49 19.61
N SER A 162 16.71 19.69 19.54
CA SER A 162 16.30 20.33 18.28
C SER A 162 17.46 20.57 17.30
N ASN A 163 18.68 20.79 17.82
CA ASN A 163 19.90 20.98 17.04
C ASN A 163 20.63 19.66 16.72
N ASN A 164 20.14 18.52 17.21
CA ASN A 164 20.71 17.21 16.95
C ASN A 164 20.00 16.55 15.76
N PRO A 165 20.62 16.48 14.57
CA PRO A 165 20.01 15.89 13.38
C PRO A 165 19.78 14.37 13.49
N GLN A 166 20.29 13.72 14.54
CA GLN A 166 20.00 12.30 14.83
C GLN A 166 18.79 12.11 15.75
N SER A 167 18.24 13.19 16.32
CA SER A 167 17.04 13.11 17.15
C SER A 167 15.84 12.68 16.31
N ASN A 168 15.13 11.68 16.77
CA ASN A 168 13.92 11.15 16.15
C ASN A 168 12.68 11.31 17.07
N LEU A 169 12.76 12.20 18.06
CA LEU A 169 11.64 12.53 18.95
C LEU A 169 10.58 13.36 18.21
N ARG A 170 9.31 13.15 18.55
CA ARG A 170 8.16 13.83 17.92
C ARG A 170 7.14 14.26 18.95
N TYR A 171 6.38 15.31 18.63
CA TYR A 171 5.28 15.74 19.49
C TYR A 171 4.11 14.76 19.41
N LEU A 172 3.66 14.29 20.58
CA LEU A 172 2.57 13.34 20.73
C LEU A 172 1.22 14.04 20.96
N TYR A 173 0.20 13.55 20.28
CA TYR A 173 -1.21 13.89 20.50
C TYR A 173 -2.02 12.60 20.65
N VAL A 174 -2.90 12.56 21.65
CA VAL A 174 -3.70 11.38 21.97
C VAL A 174 -5.15 11.79 22.19
N THR A 175 -6.10 11.02 21.67
CA THR A 175 -7.54 11.29 21.88
C THR A 175 -8.15 10.40 22.96
N GLY A 176 -9.10 10.96 23.70
CA GLY A 176 -9.97 10.24 24.63
C GLY A 176 -11.40 10.72 24.54
N THR A 177 -12.36 9.89 24.99
CA THR A 177 -13.77 10.26 25.05
C THR A 177 -14.15 10.58 26.49
N ASN A 178 -14.54 11.83 26.77
CA ASN A 178 -15.03 12.27 28.07
C ASN A 178 -16.52 11.94 28.21
N LEU A 179 -16.84 11.09 29.19
CA LEU A 179 -18.20 10.63 29.51
C LEU A 179 -18.86 11.40 30.65
N SER A 180 -18.19 12.41 31.22
CA SER A 180 -18.72 13.17 32.35
C SER A 180 -19.83 14.16 31.97
N TYR A 181 -19.93 14.51 30.68
CA TYR A 181 -20.93 15.45 30.18
C TYR A 181 -22.21 14.72 29.73
N LYS A 182 -23.34 15.46 29.72
CA LYS A 182 -24.62 14.93 29.20
C LYS A 182 -24.53 14.50 27.74
N LEU A 183 -23.67 15.19 26.98
CA LEU A 183 -23.27 14.82 25.63
C LEU A 183 -21.78 14.51 25.71
N PRO A 184 -21.35 13.25 25.53
CA PRO A 184 -19.94 12.91 25.52
C PRO A 184 -19.17 13.70 24.48
N GLU A 185 -17.94 14.10 24.81
CA GLU A 185 -17.07 14.88 23.93
C GLU A 185 -15.73 14.18 23.75
N SER A 186 -15.10 14.38 22.58
CA SER A 186 -13.73 13.93 22.36
C SER A 186 -12.75 15.02 22.80
N GLU A 187 -11.82 14.66 23.67
CA GLU A 187 -10.75 15.53 24.14
C GLU A 187 -9.41 15.10 23.56
N GLU A 188 -8.52 16.06 23.35
CA GLU A 188 -7.14 15.85 22.92
C GLU A 188 -6.16 16.12 24.08
N PHE A 189 -5.23 15.19 24.27
CA PHE A 189 -4.16 15.26 25.26
C PHE A 189 -2.83 15.45 24.54
N SER A 190 -2.16 16.56 24.84
CA SER A 190 -0.86 16.92 24.27
C SER A 190 -0.13 17.90 25.18
N HIS A 191 1.06 18.34 24.76
CA HIS A 191 1.79 19.42 25.41
C HIS A 191 1.10 20.80 25.30
N ASP A 192 0.07 20.95 24.46
CA ASP A 192 -0.71 22.19 24.37
C ASP A 192 -1.85 22.23 25.39
N THR A 193 -2.43 21.08 25.71
CA THR A 193 -3.63 20.97 26.57
C THR A 193 -3.31 20.48 27.98
N GLU A 194 -2.35 19.56 28.12
CA GLU A 194 -2.13 18.77 29.33
C GLU A 194 -0.63 18.51 29.57
N LEU A 195 0.14 19.58 29.83
CA LEU A 195 1.60 19.53 30.06
C LEU A 195 2.03 18.52 31.13
N ASP A 196 1.35 18.50 32.27
CA ASP A 196 1.75 17.70 33.45
C ASP A 196 1.20 16.26 33.41
N MET A 197 0.45 15.90 32.36
CA MET A 197 -0.16 14.58 32.25
C MET A 197 0.91 13.53 31.87
N PRO A 198 1.02 12.40 32.59
CA PRO A 198 1.90 11.31 32.21
C PRO A 198 1.53 10.74 30.83
N LEU A 199 2.54 10.51 29.98
CA LEU A 199 2.33 9.99 28.62
C LEU A 199 1.58 8.65 28.62
N TRP A 200 1.95 7.76 29.54
CA TRP A 200 1.31 6.45 29.69
C TRP A 200 -0.18 6.57 30.05
N LEU A 201 -0.56 7.61 30.81
CA LEU A 201 -1.94 7.80 31.24
C LEU A 201 -2.81 8.24 30.05
N ALA A 202 -2.31 9.14 29.21
CA ALA A 202 -3.02 9.56 28.00
C ALA A 202 -3.26 8.37 27.06
N VAL A 203 -2.23 7.54 26.83
CA VAL A 203 -2.37 6.33 26.00
C VAL A 203 -3.28 5.29 26.67
N ARG A 204 -3.22 5.13 28.00
CA ARG A 204 -4.13 4.25 28.75
C ARG A 204 -5.59 4.69 28.61
N ILE A 205 -5.88 5.99 28.64
CA ILE A 205 -7.22 6.54 28.36
C ILE A 205 -7.63 6.15 26.95
N SER A 206 -6.78 6.46 25.96
CA SER A 206 -7.08 6.22 24.55
C SER A 206 -7.28 4.75 24.19
N ALA A 207 -6.59 3.83 24.89
CA ALA A 207 -6.71 2.38 24.72
C ALA A 207 -7.71 1.73 25.70
N SER A 208 -8.56 2.52 26.37
CA SER A 208 -9.61 2.04 27.28
C SER A 208 -10.82 1.50 26.52
N LEU A 209 -10.63 0.50 25.65
CA LEU A 209 -11.73 -0.08 24.87
C LEU A 209 -12.94 -0.37 25.75
N THR A 210 -14.05 0.30 25.42
CA THR A 210 -15.27 0.30 26.22
C THR A 210 -15.73 -1.14 26.48
N TRP A 211 -16.13 -1.42 27.72
CA TRP A 211 -16.48 -2.74 28.28
C TRP A 211 -15.33 -3.72 28.50
N MET A 212 -14.18 -3.57 27.85
CA MET A 212 -13.00 -4.39 28.16
C MET A 212 -12.19 -3.82 29.32
N PHE A 213 -11.95 -2.50 29.33
CA PHE A 213 -11.21 -1.83 30.38
C PHE A 213 -12.12 -0.95 31.24
N GLU A 214 -11.77 -0.84 32.52
CA GLU A 214 -12.39 0.15 33.40
C GLU A 214 -12.12 1.58 32.90
N LEU A 215 -13.13 2.44 33.09
CA LEU A 215 -13.04 3.88 32.83
C LEU A 215 -11.90 4.49 33.63
N VAL A 216 -11.17 5.39 33.01
CA VAL A 216 -10.07 6.11 33.67
C VAL A 216 -10.61 7.41 34.23
N GLU A 217 -10.36 7.66 35.52
CA GLU A 217 -10.68 8.94 36.15
C GLU A 217 -9.46 9.86 36.11
N TYR A 218 -9.62 11.04 35.54
CA TYR A 218 -8.58 12.07 35.46
C TYR A 218 -9.19 13.44 35.71
N LYS A 219 -8.63 14.20 36.66
CA LYS A 219 -9.12 15.53 37.10
C LYS A 219 -10.63 15.57 37.41
N GLY A 220 -11.19 14.47 37.95
CA GLY A 220 -12.62 14.36 38.28
C GLY A 220 -13.53 14.09 37.07
N CYS A 221 -12.97 13.91 35.88
CA CYS A 221 -13.67 13.47 34.67
C CYS A 221 -13.45 11.97 34.42
N LYS A 222 -14.44 11.31 33.81
CA LYS A 222 -14.39 9.89 33.44
C LYS A 222 -14.17 9.75 31.95
N TYR A 223 -13.14 9.01 31.59
CA TYR A 223 -12.72 8.81 30.21
C TYR A 223 -12.78 7.34 29.78
N THR A 224 -13.00 7.15 28.48
CA THR A 224 -12.92 5.87 27.76
C THR A 224 -12.19 6.03 26.43
N ASP A 225 -12.05 4.96 25.65
CA ASP A 225 -11.39 4.93 24.33
C ASP A 225 -11.83 6.12 23.44
N GLY A 226 -10.86 6.79 22.83
CA GLY A 226 -11.11 7.93 21.94
C GLY A 226 -11.85 7.54 20.67
N GLY A 227 -11.81 6.25 20.31
CA GLY A 227 -12.41 5.66 19.12
C GLY A 227 -13.93 5.66 19.13
N LEU A 228 -14.57 5.87 20.29
CA LEU A 228 -16.03 6.07 20.34
C LEU A 228 -16.50 7.32 19.60
N ILE A 229 -15.66 8.36 19.48
CA ILE A 229 -16.03 9.62 18.82
C ILE A 229 -15.04 10.00 17.72
N ARG A 230 -13.74 9.77 17.91
CA ARG A 230 -12.68 10.11 16.95
C ARG A 230 -11.64 8.98 16.84
N ASN A 231 -11.95 7.97 16.04
CA ASN A 231 -11.05 6.82 15.84
C ASN A 231 -9.79 7.16 15.03
N LEU A 232 -9.88 8.11 14.08
CA LEU A 232 -8.74 8.63 13.32
C LEU A 232 -8.57 10.13 13.60
N PRO A 233 -7.55 10.55 14.36
CA PRO A 233 -7.43 11.91 14.89
C PRO A 233 -6.79 12.92 13.91
N THR A 234 -7.16 12.92 12.64
CA THR A 234 -6.57 13.83 11.62
C THR A 234 -6.89 15.29 11.83
N LYS A 235 -8.11 15.61 12.32
CA LYS A 235 -8.59 16.99 12.51
C LYS A 235 -7.81 17.79 13.55
N ILE A 236 -7.04 17.13 14.43
CA ILE A 236 -6.10 17.80 15.35
C ILE A 236 -5.15 18.71 14.56
N PHE A 237 -4.75 18.28 13.37
CA PHE A 237 -3.74 18.93 12.57
C PHE A 237 -4.26 20.00 11.60
N ASP A 238 -5.55 20.34 11.60
CA ASP A 238 -6.12 21.38 10.71
C ASP A 238 -5.89 22.82 11.22
N GLN A 239 -4.93 23.01 12.11
CA GLN A 239 -4.57 24.31 12.68
C GLN A 239 -3.34 24.87 11.96
N LYS A 240 -3.26 26.20 11.83
CA LYS A 240 -2.15 26.90 11.15
C LYS A 240 -0.76 26.48 11.61
N LYS A 241 -0.59 26.15 12.91
CA LYS A 241 0.70 25.74 13.49
C LYS A 241 1.26 24.43 12.91
N PHE A 242 0.41 23.61 12.31
CA PHE A 242 0.77 22.32 11.72
C PHE A 242 0.97 22.40 10.20
N LEU A 243 0.76 23.55 9.58
CA LEU A 243 0.92 23.69 8.13
C LEU A 243 2.40 23.57 7.73
N PRO A 244 2.72 22.83 6.66
CA PRO A 244 4.09 22.73 6.14
C PRO A 244 4.61 24.05 5.56
N GLU A 245 5.49 24.76 6.26
CA GLU A 245 6.03 26.10 5.93
C GLU A 245 5.09 26.91 5.01
N GLY A 246 5.44 27.55 3.89
CA GLY A 246 4.48 28.25 3.00
C GLY A 246 3.28 27.48 2.37
N ALA A 247 2.58 26.61 3.10
CA ALA A 247 1.28 26.04 2.76
C ALA A 247 0.14 26.88 3.39
N GLU A 248 -0.97 27.01 2.67
CA GLU A 248 -2.21 27.60 3.19
C GLU A 248 -3.26 26.52 3.42
N VAL A 249 -4.23 26.80 4.30
CA VAL A 249 -5.37 25.91 4.51
C VAL A 249 -6.22 25.90 3.25
N THR A 250 -6.62 24.71 2.79
CA THR A 250 -7.53 24.56 1.64
C THR A 250 -8.93 25.10 1.94
N ASP A 251 -9.75 25.34 0.91
CA ASP A 251 -11.16 25.76 1.06
C ASP A 251 -11.99 24.77 1.90
N LYS A 252 -11.55 23.50 1.97
CA LYS A 252 -12.14 22.45 2.81
C LYS A 252 -11.68 22.51 4.28
N PHE A 253 -10.86 23.49 4.67
CA PHE A 253 -10.21 23.58 5.98
C PHE A 253 -9.29 22.40 6.33
N VAL A 254 -8.69 21.77 5.33
CA VAL A 254 -7.88 20.54 5.52
C VAL A 254 -6.39 20.83 5.33
N ASN A 255 -5.58 20.35 6.27
CA ASN A 255 -4.12 20.45 6.21
C ASN A 255 -3.52 19.40 5.24
N PRO A 256 -2.83 19.83 4.16
CA PRO A 256 -2.22 18.93 3.19
C PRO A 256 -0.97 18.20 3.71
N GLY A 257 -0.41 18.62 4.85
CA GLY A 257 0.75 17.99 5.49
C GLY A 257 0.44 16.74 6.32
N VAL A 258 -0.82 16.28 6.32
CA VAL A 258 -1.29 15.15 7.14
C VAL A 258 -1.30 13.86 6.34
N LEU A 259 -0.52 12.88 6.80
CA LEU A 259 -0.60 11.49 6.39
C LEU A 259 -1.42 10.70 7.41
N ALA A 260 -2.40 9.94 6.95
CA ALA A 260 -3.23 9.11 7.81
C ALA A 260 -2.98 7.62 7.51
N LEU A 261 -2.79 6.81 8.56
CA LEU A 261 -2.81 5.35 8.45
C LEU A 261 -4.07 4.81 9.11
N LYS A 262 -4.84 4.05 8.32
CA LYS A 262 -6.14 3.51 8.68
C LYS A 262 -6.11 1.99 8.47
N VAL A 263 -6.56 1.21 9.45
CA VAL A 263 -6.67 -0.24 9.28
C VAL A 263 -8.09 -0.54 8.83
N ASP A 264 -8.25 -0.64 7.51
CA ASP A 264 -9.52 -0.88 6.87
C ASP A 264 -9.91 -2.36 7.00
N SER A 265 -11.15 -2.60 7.44
CA SER A 265 -11.73 -3.92 7.29
C SER A 265 -12.21 -4.15 5.87
N ARG A 266 -12.16 -5.41 5.41
CA ARG A 266 -12.78 -5.79 4.15
C ARG A 266 -14.24 -5.31 4.08
N ASP A 267 -15.00 -5.50 5.16
CA ASP A 267 -16.41 -5.09 5.22
C ASP A 267 -16.60 -3.58 5.12
N GLU A 268 -15.71 -2.80 5.74
CA GLU A 268 -15.75 -1.34 5.63
C GLU A 268 -15.41 -0.87 4.21
N ILE A 269 -14.41 -1.49 3.57
CA ILE A 269 -14.12 -1.26 2.16
C ILE A 269 -15.36 -1.58 1.32
N MET A 270 -15.93 -2.78 1.48
CA MET A 270 -17.14 -3.26 0.80
C MET A 270 -18.34 -2.33 1.01
N GLN A 271 -18.56 -1.83 2.22
CA GLN A 271 -19.69 -0.96 2.51
C GLN A 271 -19.48 0.47 1.99
N VAL A 272 -18.30 1.06 2.20
CA VAL A 272 -18.01 2.46 1.86
C VAL A 272 -17.83 2.65 0.37
N ILE A 273 -17.04 1.78 -0.28
CA ILE A 273 -16.74 1.91 -1.71
C ILE A 273 -17.86 1.30 -2.55
N TRP A 274 -18.44 0.17 -2.10
CA TRP A 274 -19.31 -0.66 -2.94
C TRP A 274 -20.78 -0.65 -2.51
N GLY A 275 -21.09 -0.07 -1.34
CA GLY A 275 -22.43 -0.08 -0.79
C GLY A 275 -22.94 -1.48 -0.42
N VAL A 276 -22.07 -2.49 -0.40
CA VAL A 276 -22.42 -3.87 -0.07
C VAL A 276 -22.58 -3.95 1.43
N LYS A 277 -23.81 -4.21 1.88
CA LYS A 277 -24.17 -4.31 3.30
C LYS A 277 -24.43 -5.77 3.64
N GLU A 278 -23.55 -6.35 4.44
CA GLU A 278 -23.77 -7.70 4.96
C GLU A 278 -24.65 -7.63 6.22
N LYS A 279 -25.71 -8.45 6.25
CA LYS A 279 -26.57 -8.57 7.43
C LYS A 279 -25.94 -9.56 8.39
N VAL A 280 -25.42 -9.05 9.49
CA VAL A 280 -24.96 -9.87 10.63
C VAL A 280 -26.11 -10.17 11.58
N SER A 281 -26.19 -11.41 12.05
CA SER A 281 -27.06 -11.77 13.18
C SER A 281 -26.33 -11.36 14.47
N VAL A 282 -26.90 -10.41 15.21
CA VAL A 282 -26.38 -10.04 16.54
C VAL A 282 -26.95 -11.05 17.54
N ALA A 283 -26.23 -12.15 17.77
CA ALA A 283 -26.65 -13.26 18.62
C ALA A 283 -26.00 -13.20 20.01
N THR A 284 -24.85 -12.52 20.13
CA THR A 284 -24.06 -12.44 21.38
C THR A 284 -23.86 -11.01 21.87
N THR A 285 -23.57 -10.87 23.17
CA THR A 285 -23.26 -9.56 23.78
C THR A 285 -21.97 -8.94 23.21
N THR A 286 -20.99 -9.78 22.84
CA THR A 286 -19.77 -9.32 22.16
C THR A 286 -20.10 -8.74 20.79
N GLU A 287 -20.90 -9.42 19.98
CA GLU A 287 -21.35 -8.91 18.67
C GLU A 287 -22.17 -7.63 18.81
N MET A 288 -23.01 -7.52 19.84
CA MET A 288 -23.73 -6.27 20.13
C MET A 288 -22.77 -5.14 20.52
N GLY A 289 -21.73 -5.46 21.29
CA GLY A 289 -20.67 -4.53 21.62
C GLY A 289 -19.93 -4.04 20.37
N VAL A 290 -19.51 -4.96 19.49
CA VAL A 290 -18.88 -4.61 18.21
C VAL A 290 -19.78 -3.71 17.37
N ALA A 291 -21.05 -4.06 17.24
CA ALA A 291 -22.01 -3.29 16.46
C ALA A 291 -22.21 -1.87 17.01
N VAL A 292 -22.31 -1.71 18.32
CA VAL A 292 -22.45 -0.39 18.97
C VAL A 292 -21.15 0.41 18.87
N TYR A 293 -19.99 -0.22 19.07
CA TYR A 293 -18.69 0.44 18.89
C TYR A 293 -18.56 0.96 17.46
N ASN A 294 -18.80 0.12 16.45
CA ASN A 294 -18.75 0.50 15.05
C ASN A 294 -19.75 1.61 14.71
N ALA A 295 -20.97 1.56 15.24
CA ALA A 295 -21.97 2.61 15.01
C ALA A 295 -21.54 3.97 15.59
N LEU A 296 -20.83 3.97 16.72
CA LEU A 296 -20.34 5.19 17.36
C LEU A 296 -19.03 5.69 16.72
N SER A 297 -18.14 4.78 16.32
CA SER A 297 -16.85 5.10 15.70
C SER A 297 -16.95 5.52 14.23
N GLN A 298 -18.08 5.27 13.56
CA GLN A 298 -18.38 5.65 12.17
C GLN A 298 -18.60 7.17 11.95
N THR A 299 -18.21 8.01 12.90
CA THR A 299 -18.33 9.48 12.82
C THR A 299 -17.41 10.14 11.82
N ILE A 300 -16.59 9.39 11.10
CA ILE A 300 -15.69 9.94 10.07
C ILE A 300 -16.22 9.56 8.70
N ASP A 301 -16.49 10.58 7.88
CA ASP A 301 -16.81 10.38 6.48
C ASP A 301 -15.54 9.87 5.78
N THR A 302 -15.44 8.55 5.59
CA THR A 302 -14.32 7.88 4.91
C THR A 302 -14.05 8.48 3.52
N HIS A 303 -15.09 9.08 2.91
CA HIS A 303 -14.99 9.82 1.66
C HIS A 303 -14.25 11.15 1.84
N GLU A 304 -14.58 11.93 2.88
CA GLU A 304 -13.89 13.18 3.24
C GLU A 304 -12.39 12.93 3.50
N ILE A 305 -12.05 11.85 4.23
CA ILE A 305 -10.65 11.50 4.50
C ILE A 305 -9.90 11.21 3.20
N ARG A 306 -10.43 10.33 2.34
CA ARG A 306 -9.72 9.86 1.14
C ARG A 306 -9.61 10.95 0.07
N GLU A 307 -10.60 11.83 -0.03
CA GLU A 307 -10.56 12.94 -0.99
C GLU A 307 -9.75 14.14 -0.51
N ALA A 308 -9.78 14.44 0.79
CA ALA A 308 -9.17 15.66 1.31
C ALA A 308 -7.79 15.42 1.95
N ARG A 309 -7.42 14.18 2.30
CA ARG A 309 -6.16 13.84 2.96
C ARG A 309 -5.44 12.68 2.27
N SER A 310 -4.13 12.64 2.43
CA SER A 310 -3.33 11.47 2.10
C SER A 310 -3.59 10.39 3.15
N ALA A 311 -4.38 9.38 2.80
CA ALA A 311 -4.70 8.25 3.67
C ALA A 311 -4.26 6.93 3.05
N ILE A 312 -3.58 6.10 3.84
CA ILE A 312 -3.18 4.75 3.46
C ILE A 312 -4.08 3.77 4.20
N ALA A 313 -4.84 3.00 3.41
CA ALA A 313 -5.66 1.91 3.89
C ALA A 313 -4.80 0.64 4.03
N LEU A 314 -4.69 0.13 5.25
CA LEU A 314 -4.00 -1.12 5.57
C LEU A 314 -5.05 -2.22 5.72
N SER A 315 -4.85 -3.35 5.05
CA SER A 315 -5.72 -4.52 5.16
C SER A 315 -5.74 -5.07 6.59
N ASP A 316 -6.93 -5.38 7.10
CA ASP A 316 -7.09 -6.13 8.35
C ASP A 316 -6.91 -7.64 8.19
N ASN A 317 -6.73 -8.15 6.96
CA ASN A 317 -6.63 -9.56 6.64
C ASN A 317 -7.75 -10.41 7.27
N GLU A 318 -8.96 -9.85 7.37
CA GLU A 318 -10.16 -10.47 7.94
C GLU A 318 -10.06 -10.79 9.44
N TYR A 319 -9.10 -10.18 10.15
CA TYR A 319 -9.02 -10.28 11.61
C TYR A 319 -10.00 -9.31 12.29
N SER A 320 -10.84 -9.84 13.17
CA SER A 320 -11.74 -9.03 13.99
C SER A 320 -10.97 -8.12 14.96
N LEU A 321 -11.51 -6.92 15.20
CA LEU A 321 -10.99 -5.94 16.17
C LEU A 321 -10.80 -6.53 17.58
N PHE A 322 -11.67 -7.46 17.98
CA PHE A 322 -11.67 -8.09 19.31
C PHE A 322 -11.07 -9.50 19.31
N ASN A 323 -10.43 -9.92 18.21
CA ASN A 323 -9.65 -11.15 18.20
C ASN A 323 -8.23 -10.84 18.71
N PHE A 324 -7.93 -11.27 19.94
CA PHE A 324 -6.62 -11.09 20.59
C PHE A 324 -5.63 -12.24 20.35
N ASP A 325 -6.06 -13.29 19.64
CA ASP A 325 -5.27 -14.46 19.31
C ASP A 325 -4.88 -14.45 17.82
N ILE A 326 -4.06 -13.46 17.44
CA ILE A 326 -3.39 -13.45 16.15
C ILE A 326 -2.06 -14.20 16.30
N ASP A 327 -1.96 -15.35 15.63
CA ASP A 327 -0.75 -16.16 15.61
C ASP A 327 0.43 -15.45 14.90
N ALA A 328 1.63 -16.01 15.06
CA ALA A 328 2.84 -15.41 14.45
C ALA A 328 2.71 -15.25 12.93
N HIS A 329 2.06 -16.19 12.24
CA HIS A 329 1.82 -16.11 10.81
C HIS A 329 0.87 -14.96 10.44
N GLY A 330 -0.19 -14.75 11.20
CA GLY A 330 -1.14 -13.68 11.02
C GLY A 330 -0.53 -12.31 11.23
N LYS A 331 0.33 -12.17 12.26
CA LYS A 331 1.11 -10.96 12.51
C LYS A 331 2.03 -10.63 11.33
N VAL A 332 2.78 -11.62 10.83
CA VAL A 332 3.63 -11.45 9.64
C VAL A 332 2.81 -11.02 8.42
N ARG A 333 1.65 -11.65 8.16
CA ARG A 333 0.76 -11.27 7.06
C ARG A 333 0.27 -9.81 7.14
N LEU A 334 -0.08 -9.34 8.34
CA LEU A 334 -0.50 -7.96 8.56
C LEU A 334 0.63 -6.98 8.25
N VAL A 335 1.85 -7.26 8.72
CA VAL A 335 3.03 -6.42 8.45
C VAL A 335 3.33 -6.39 6.95
N THR A 336 3.45 -7.55 6.29
CA THR A 336 3.79 -7.61 4.86
C THR A 336 2.72 -6.97 3.98
N SER A 337 1.43 -7.13 4.34
CA SER A 337 0.34 -6.47 3.61
C SER A 337 0.40 -4.96 3.75
N ALA A 338 0.77 -4.45 4.94
CA ALA A 338 0.90 -3.02 5.18
C ALA A 338 2.11 -2.43 4.48
N GLU A 339 3.25 -3.14 4.44
CA GLU A 339 4.42 -2.75 3.64
C GLU A 339 4.05 -2.61 2.17
N LYS A 340 3.34 -3.60 1.62
CA LYS A 340 2.88 -3.59 0.22
C LYS A 340 1.97 -2.39 -0.07
N ALA A 341 0.90 -2.22 0.72
CA ALA A 341 -0.05 -1.12 0.52
C ALA A 341 0.61 0.27 0.64
N THR A 342 1.54 0.41 1.59
CA THR A 342 2.27 1.67 1.80
C THR A 342 3.22 1.95 0.64
N ARG A 343 3.93 0.94 0.13
CA ARG A 343 4.82 1.07 -1.03
C ARG A 343 4.03 1.46 -2.27
N GLU A 344 2.92 0.78 -2.56
CA GLU A 344 2.03 1.11 -3.68
C GLU A 344 1.48 2.53 -3.58
N PHE A 345 1.08 2.97 -2.38
CA PHE A 345 0.67 4.35 -2.15
C PHE A 345 1.79 5.34 -2.50
N LEU A 346 3.02 5.11 -2.02
CA LEU A 346 4.14 6.01 -2.29
C LEU A 346 4.53 6.04 -3.77
N GLU A 347 4.53 4.89 -4.44
CA GLU A 347 4.78 4.78 -5.88
C GLU A 347 3.78 5.63 -6.67
N ASN A 348 2.49 5.50 -6.36
CA ASN A 348 1.42 6.29 -7.00
C ASN A 348 1.46 7.77 -6.60
N TYR A 349 1.89 8.09 -5.38
CA TYR A 349 1.98 9.46 -4.90
C TYR A 349 3.03 10.26 -5.67
N ILE A 350 4.15 9.65 -6.09
CA ILE A 350 5.23 10.33 -6.84
C ILE A 350 4.71 10.99 -8.12
N ASP A 351 3.89 10.28 -8.89
CA ASP A 351 3.38 10.77 -10.18
C ASP A 351 2.37 11.91 -10.04
N ALA A 352 1.70 12.00 -8.89
CA ALA A 352 0.79 13.08 -8.54
C ALA A 352 1.46 14.25 -7.77
N ALA A 353 2.73 14.10 -7.37
CA ALA A 353 3.36 14.96 -6.35
C ALA A 353 3.97 16.27 -6.87
N TYR A 354 3.32 16.91 -7.84
CA TYR A 354 3.66 18.27 -8.29
C TYR A 354 2.42 19.14 -8.38
N SER A 355 2.40 20.24 -7.62
CA SER A 355 1.45 21.33 -7.85
C SER A 355 2.02 22.27 -8.90
N VAL A 356 1.25 22.59 -9.93
CA VAL A 356 1.62 23.61 -10.91
C VAL A 356 1.07 24.95 -10.43
N VAL A 357 1.96 25.86 -10.04
CA VAL A 357 1.59 27.24 -9.69
C VAL A 357 1.82 28.12 -10.90
N LYS A 358 0.82 28.91 -11.27
CA LYS A 358 0.85 29.82 -12.40
C LYS A 358 1.15 31.24 -11.93
N TYR A 359 2.16 31.87 -12.53
CA TYR A 359 2.48 33.28 -12.33
C TYR A 359 2.27 34.09 -13.62
N PRO A 360 1.56 35.24 -13.56
CA PRO A 360 1.33 36.07 -14.74
C PRO A 360 2.60 36.69 -15.33
N THR A 361 3.60 37.02 -14.49
CA THR A 361 4.86 37.65 -14.93
C THR A 361 6.09 37.14 -14.17
N LEU A 362 7.29 37.34 -14.72
CA LEU A 362 8.58 37.08 -14.03
C LEU A 362 8.68 37.81 -12.70
N LYS A 363 8.14 39.04 -12.65
CA LYS A 363 8.09 39.82 -11.42
C LYS A 363 7.28 39.11 -10.34
N ASP A 364 6.09 38.63 -10.67
CA ASP A 364 5.21 37.96 -9.69
C ASP A 364 5.85 36.67 -9.15
N TRP A 365 6.56 35.93 -10.01
CA TRP A 365 7.32 34.76 -9.58
C TRP A 365 8.47 35.13 -8.65
N TYR A 366 9.38 36.04 -9.03
CA TYR A 366 10.51 36.43 -8.19
C TYR A 366 10.08 37.06 -6.85
N ASP A 367 9.01 37.85 -6.87
CA ASP A 367 8.45 38.47 -5.68
C ASP A 367 7.92 37.41 -4.68
N SER A 368 7.45 36.27 -5.20
CA SER A 368 6.96 35.13 -4.40
C SER A 368 8.05 34.29 -3.73
N LEU A 369 9.32 34.43 -4.14
CA LEU A 369 10.44 33.65 -3.60
C LEU A 369 10.91 34.20 -2.25
N SER A 370 11.25 33.29 -1.33
CA SER A 370 11.99 33.58 -0.10
C SER A 370 13.44 33.96 -0.39
N LEU A 371 14.15 34.49 0.62
CA LEU A 371 15.57 34.86 0.46
C LEU A 371 16.43 33.63 0.16
N ASP A 372 16.17 32.51 0.84
CA ASP A 372 16.91 31.26 0.64
C ASP A 372 16.69 30.72 -0.78
N GLU A 373 15.44 30.69 -1.26
CA GLU A 373 15.13 30.26 -2.64
C GLU A 373 15.82 31.14 -3.72
N ILE A 374 16.03 32.42 -3.45
CA ILE A 374 16.79 33.31 -4.36
C ILE A 374 18.28 32.95 -4.35
N ASP A 375 18.87 32.68 -3.18
CA ASP A 375 20.25 32.21 -3.04
C ASP A 375 20.44 30.85 -3.79
N ASP A 376 19.45 29.96 -3.72
CA ASP A 376 19.49 28.68 -4.43
C ASP A 376 19.39 28.86 -5.95
N LEU A 377 18.54 29.79 -6.43
CA LEU A 377 18.50 30.15 -7.85
C LEU A 377 19.85 30.67 -8.34
N ILE A 378 20.52 31.54 -7.56
CA ILE A 378 21.86 32.03 -7.88
C ILE A 378 22.83 30.86 -8.04
N TYR A 379 22.81 29.92 -7.09
CA TYR A 379 23.65 28.73 -7.13
C TYR A 379 23.38 27.87 -8.38
N ILE A 380 22.11 27.66 -8.73
CA ILE A 380 21.73 26.86 -9.90
C ILE A 380 22.22 27.53 -11.20
N TYR A 381 21.99 28.84 -11.36
CA TYR A 381 22.45 29.57 -12.54
C TYR A 381 23.98 29.62 -12.66
N GLU A 382 24.71 29.73 -11.54
CA GLU A 382 26.18 29.57 -11.54
C GLU A 382 26.62 28.16 -11.96
N GLY A 383 25.88 27.13 -11.58
CA GLY A 383 26.09 25.75 -12.04
C GLY A 383 25.88 25.62 -13.56
N MET A 384 24.77 26.14 -14.08
CA MET A 384 24.47 26.16 -15.52
C MET A 384 25.53 26.93 -16.30
N LYS A 385 26.00 28.06 -15.75
CA LYS A 385 27.06 28.89 -16.34
C LYS A 385 28.37 28.11 -16.51
N LYS A 386 28.76 27.31 -15.52
CA LYS A 386 29.94 26.42 -15.62
C LYS A 386 29.78 25.35 -16.71
N GLN A 387 28.58 24.78 -16.85
CA GLN A 387 28.29 23.80 -17.91
C GLN A 387 28.29 24.44 -19.30
N ALA A 388 27.77 25.67 -19.44
CA ALA A 388 27.79 26.41 -20.70
C ALA A 388 29.23 26.63 -21.20
N VAL A 389 30.19 26.96 -20.31
CA VAL A 389 31.61 27.07 -20.69
C VAL A 389 32.18 25.75 -21.21
N ILE A 390 31.84 24.63 -20.56
CA ILE A 390 32.30 23.29 -20.97
C ILE A 390 31.69 22.90 -22.33
N ASN A 391 30.44 23.27 -22.56
CA ASN A 391 29.75 23.00 -23.82
C ASN A 391 30.27 23.90 -24.94
N GLU A 392 30.45 25.20 -24.72
CA GLU A 392 31.02 26.16 -25.69
C GLU A 392 32.47 25.78 -26.07
N SER A 393 33.25 25.21 -25.14
CA SER A 393 34.60 24.71 -25.42
C SER A 393 34.63 23.36 -26.14
N ASN A 394 33.66 22.47 -25.92
CA ASN A 394 33.50 21.21 -26.66
C ASN A 394 32.81 21.39 -28.03
N GLN A 395 32.02 22.44 -28.21
CA GLN A 395 31.30 22.80 -29.45
C GLN A 395 32.22 23.18 -30.61
N GLN A 396 33.50 23.48 -30.37
CA GLN A 396 34.50 23.58 -31.45
C GLN A 396 34.77 22.24 -32.18
N LYS A 397 34.13 21.12 -31.78
CA LYS A 397 34.38 19.78 -32.36
C LYS A 397 33.17 18.99 -32.89
N GLN A 398 31.91 19.40 -32.67
CA GLN A 398 30.73 18.65 -33.16
C GLN A 398 29.55 19.60 -33.46
N GLU A 399 29.11 19.64 -34.73
CA GLU A 399 28.07 20.56 -35.23
C GLU A 399 26.61 20.05 -35.11
N ASP A 400 26.35 18.82 -34.65
CA ASP A 400 24.98 18.26 -34.69
C ASP A 400 24.36 18.06 -33.30
N LYS A 401 23.46 19.00 -32.94
CA LYS A 401 22.32 18.96 -31.99
C LYS A 401 22.27 20.23 -31.13
N PHE A 402 21.77 21.32 -31.73
CA PHE A 402 21.43 22.54 -31.00
C PHE A 402 20.01 22.42 -30.44
N ASP A 403 19.84 22.53 -29.12
CA ASP A 403 18.55 22.90 -28.52
C ASP A 403 18.45 24.43 -28.59
N PRO A 404 17.60 25.01 -29.46
CA PRO A 404 17.50 26.45 -29.64
C PRO A 404 17.03 27.22 -28.41
N ASN A 405 16.62 26.52 -27.35
CA ASN A 405 16.19 27.11 -26.09
C ASN A 405 17.24 27.03 -24.96
N HIS A 406 18.48 26.59 -25.24
CA HIS A 406 19.53 26.55 -24.22
C HIS A 406 20.15 27.95 -23.99
N PRO A 407 20.22 28.46 -22.75
CA PRO A 407 20.75 29.80 -22.46
C PRO A 407 22.26 29.89 -22.72
N SER A 408 22.74 31.06 -23.18
CA SER A 408 24.17 31.32 -23.39
C SER A 408 24.88 31.63 -22.07
N TYR A 409 26.22 31.51 -22.05
CA TYR A 409 27.03 31.95 -20.89
C TYR A 409 26.75 33.41 -20.50
N LYS A 410 26.51 34.28 -21.49
CA LYS A 410 26.20 35.69 -21.29
C LYS A 410 24.86 35.87 -20.57
N ASP A 411 23.81 35.19 -21.05
CA ASP A 411 22.47 35.27 -20.45
C ASP A 411 22.48 34.80 -18.98
N LEU A 412 23.23 33.74 -18.69
CA LEU A 412 23.40 33.20 -17.34
C LEU A 412 24.21 34.15 -16.43
N SER A 413 25.25 34.78 -16.96
CA SER A 413 26.08 35.74 -16.20
C SER A 413 25.29 37.00 -15.84
N GLU A 414 24.50 37.52 -16.77
CA GLU A 414 23.59 38.65 -16.54
C GLU A 414 22.51 38.28 -15.50
N ARG A 415 21.96 37.06 -15.58
CA ARG A 415 20.98 36.55 -14.61
C ARG A 415 21.54 36.49 -13.18
N VAL A 416 22.72 35.89 -13.00
CA VAL A 416 23.35 35.78 -11.68
C VAL A 416 23.66 37.15 -11.08
N THR A 417 24.17 38.07 -11.91
CA THR A 417 24.47 39.45 -11.47
C THR A 417 23.20 40.15 -11.00
N TRP A 418 22.12 40.02 -11.77
CA TRP A 418 20.82 40.59 -11.40
C TRP A 418 20.26 39.98 -10.11
N LEU A 419 20.27 38.66 -9.97
CA LEU A 419 19.77 37.98 -8.76
C LEU A 419 20.57 38.37 -7.50
N SER A 420 21.89 38.50 -7.62
CA SER A 420 22.76 38.99 -6.54
C SER A 420 22.38 40.41 -6.09
N TYR A 421 22.02 41.29 -7.04
CA TYR A 421 21.49 42.61 -6.70
C TYR A 421 20.09 42.53 -6.08
N TYR A 422 19.23 41.67 -6.62
CA TYR A 422 17.85 41.51 -6.19
C TYR A 422 17.75 40.97 -4.75
N ILE A 423 18.59 40.01 -4.36
CA ILE A 423 18.59 39.48 -3.00
C ILE A 423 19.05 40.52 -1.97
N GLU A 424 20.08 41.31 -2.28
CA GLU A 424 20.54 42.41 -1.43
C GLU A 424 19.45 43.48 -1.27
N TYR A 425 18.73 43.79 -2.35
CA TYR A 425 17.55 44.65 -2.27
C TYR A 425 16.46 44.07 -1.35
N ARG A 426 16.13 42.77 -1.49
CA ARG A 426 15.11 42.11 -0.66
C ARG A 426 15.52 42.10 0.82
N ARG A 427 16.81 41.88 1.12
CA ARG A 427 17.39 42.00 2.47
C ARG A 427 17.25 43.43 3.01
N ALA A 428 17.63 44.44 2.24
CA ALA A 428 17.51 45.84 2.63
C ALA A 428 16.05 46.27 2.89
N LYS A 429 15.11 45.88 2.02
CA LYS A 429 13.68 46.17 2.17
C LYS A 429 13.04 45.48 3.38
N LYS A 430 13.55 44.31 3.77
CA LYS A 430 13.14 43.61 4.98
C LYS A 430 13.55 44.38 6.24
N HIS A 431 14.71 45.07 6.20
CA HIS A 431 15.20 45.92 7.30
C HIS A 431 14.58 47.32 7.31
N ASP A 432 14.35 47.93 6.15
CA ASP A 432 13.69 49.23 5.98
C ASP A 432 12.60 49.15 4.89
N PRO A 433 11.33 48.99 5.28
CA PRO A 433 10.21 48.94 4.34
C PRO A 433 10.00 50.21 3.52
N GLY A 434 10.58 51.34 3.94
CA GLY A 434 10.45 52.65 3.27
C GLY A 434 11.38 52.85 2.07
N ILE A 435 12.34 51.94 1.85
CA ILE A 435 13.28 52.01 0.72
C ILE A 435 12.56 51.93 -0.62
N LYS A 436 12.73 52.97 -1.45
CA LYS A 436 12.23 53.05 -2.82
C LYS A 436 13.38 52.92 -3.82
N ILE A 437 13.80 51.69 -4.07
CA ILE A 437 14.73 51.35 -5.16
C ILE A 437 13.89 50.74 -6.29
N LEU A 438 14.00 51.30 -7.49
CA LEU A 438 13.43 50.74 -8.70
C LEU A 438 14.34 49.63 -9.22
N ILE A 439 13.78 48.42 -9.40
CA ILE A 439 14.46 47.30 -10.02
C ILE A 439 13.76 46.99 -11.34
N GLU A 440 14.53 47.02 -12.42
CA GLU A 440 14.07 46.51 -13.72
C GLU A 440 14.18 44.99 -13.71
N TYR A 441 13.06 44.30 -13.94
CA TYR A 441 13.03 42.85 -13.98
C TYR A 441 13.46 42.35 -15.37
N PRO A 442 14.15 41.20 -15.44
CA PRO A 442 14.55 40.62 -16.71
C PRO A 442 13.33 40.27 -17.57
N ILE A 443 13.48 40.43 -18.89
CA ILE A 443 12.39 40.25 -19.88
C ILE A 443 12.23 38.78 -20.26
N ASN A 444 13.34 38.05 -20.39
CA ASN A 444 13.35 36.65 -20.81
C ASN A 444 13.43 35.71 -19.60
N HIS A 445 12.84 34.53 -19.71
CA HIS A 445 13.00 33.47 -18.71
C HIS A 445 14.10 32.50 -19.11
N ILE A 446 14.80 31.96 -18.12
CA ILE A 446 15.75 30.85 -18.33
C ILE A 446 15.21 29.65 -17.57
N ASN A 447 14.79 28.63 -18.32
CA ASN A 447 14.27 27.39 -17.76
C ASN A 447 15.29 26.77 -16.80
N VAL A 448 14.86 26.55 -15.58
CA VAL A 448 15.66 25.86 -14.56
C VAL A 448 15.15 24.43 -14.51
N LYS A 449 16.06 23.48 -14.76
CA LYS A 449 15.80 22.05 -14.49
C LYS A 449 16.07 21.78 -13.01
N PRO A 450 15.32 20.87 -12.39
CA PRO A 450 15.41 20.67 -10.96
C PRO A 450 16.80 20.12 -10.62
N LYS A 451 17.44 20.69 -9.59
CA LYS A 451 18.61 20.06 -8.98
C LYS A 451 18.10 18.77 -8.33
N MET A 452 18.63 17.62 -8.75
CA MET A 452 18.28 16.35 -8.11
C MET A 452 18.81 16.36 -6.68
N ASP A 453 17.96 16.74 -5.74
CA ASP A 453 18.19 16.43 -4.33
C ASP A 453 18.05 14.91 -4.15
N GLU A 454 18.72 14.31 -3.18
CA GLU A 454 18.51 12.91 -2.80
C GLU A 454 17.17 12.77 -2.06
N SER A 455 16.08 13.17 -2.74
CA SER A 455 14.73 13.01 -2.24
C SER A 455 14.39 11.53 -2.17
N TRP A 456 13.55 11.18 -1.21
CA TRP A 456 12.99 9.84 -1.05
C TRP A 456 12.36 9.30 -2.34
N LYS A 457 11.89 10.20 -3.21
CA LYS A 457 11.34 9.88 -4.53
C LYS A 457 12.38 9.32 -5.48
N ASN A 458 13.62 9.81 -5.44
CA ASN A 458 14.71 9.29 -6.27
C ASN A 458 15.13 7.89 -5.81
N ILE A 459 15.12 7.62 -4.49
CA ILE A 459 15.34 6.27 -3.94
C ILE A 459 14.23 5.34 -4.43
N LEU A 460 12.96 5.75 -4.29
CA LEU A 460 11.82 4.95 -4.74
C LEU A 460 11.82 4.73 -6.26
N LYS A 461 12.16 5.75 -7.05
CA LYS A 461 12.31 5.64 -8.51
C LYS A 461 13.41 4.63 -8.88
N ARG A 462 14.56 4.71 -8.24
CA ARG A 462 15.66 3.77 -8.46
C ARG A 462 15.28 2.33 -8.08
N ASP A 463 14.55 2.15 -6.97
CA ASP A 463 14.03 0.83 -6.57
C ASP A 463 13.07 0.27 -7.62
N MET A 464 12.17 1.10 -8.18
CA MET A 464 11.29 0.71 -9.28
C MET A 464 12.08 0.33 -10.54
N GLU A 465 13.10 1.10 -10.92
CA GLU A 465 13.98 0.79 -12.06
C GLU A 465 14.72 -0.55 -11.87
N LEU A 466 15.22 -0.82 -10.65
CA LEU A 466 15.85 -2.09 -10.31
C LEU A 466 14.86 -3.26 -10.38
N ARG A 467 13.65 -3.10 -9.83
CA ARG A 467 12.59 -4.11 -9.91
C ARG A 467 12.21 -4.38 -11.37
N LEU A 468 12.07 -3.34 -12.18
CA LEU A 468 11.78 -3.48 -13.62
C LEU A 468 12.86 -4.29 -14.34
N ASN A 469 14.14 -4.06 -14.03
CA ASN A 469 15.24 -4.85 -14.58
C ASN A 469 15.16 -6.34 -14.18
N VAL A 470 14.87 -6.62 -12.90
CA VAL A 470 14.70 -8.00 -12.40
C VAL A 470 13.53 -8.69 -13.10
N VAL A 471 12.39 -8.02 -13.21
CA VAL A 471 11.19 -8.55 -13.88
C VAL A 471 11.50 -8.85 -15.36
N ASN A 472 12.22 -7.96 -16.05
CA ASN A 472 12.62 -8.18 -17.44
C ASN A 472 13.53 -9.41 -17.62
N GLU A 473 14.49 -9.62 -16.72
CA GLU A 473 15.33 -10.83 -16.73
C GLU A 473 14.52 -12.11 -16.42
N GLN A 474 13.56 -12.05 -15.50
CA GLN A 474 12.65 -13.16 -15.21
C GLN A 474 11.79 -13.50 -16.43
N ILE A 475 11.20 -12.49 -17.10
CA ILE A 475 10.43 -12.69 -18.34
C ILE A 475 11.28 -13.40 -19.39
N LYS A 476 12.53 -12.95 -19.59
CA LYS A 476 13.45 -13.57 -20.55
C LYS A 476 13.71 -15.04 -20.19
N SER A 477 14.01 -15.34 -18.93
CA SER A 477 14.25 -16.71 -18.47
C SER A 477 13.02 -17.61 -18.63
N VAL A 478 11.82 -17.10 -18.34
CA VAL A 478 10.57 -17.85 -18.51
C VAL A 478 10.29 -18.13 -19.99
N LEU A 479 10.50 -17.15 -20.88
CA LEU A 479 10.37 -17.32 -22.33
C LEU A 479 11.35 -18.37 -22.89
N GLU A 480 12.60 -18.38 -22.43
CA GLU A 480 13.60 -19.40 -22.79
C GLU A 480 13.15 -20.80 -22.35
N ASN A 481 12.55 -20.93 -21.16
CA ASN A 481 12.00 -22.19 -20.67
C ASN A 481 10.76 -22.64 -21.47
N ILE A 482 9.86 -21.72 -21.81
CA ILE A 482 8.71 -22.01 -22.68
C ILE A 482 9.19 -22.50 -24.05
N GLN A 483 10.20 -21.86 -24.64
CA GLN A 483 10.76 -22.28 -25.92
C GLN A 483 11.42 -23.67 -25.85
N LYS A 484 12.21 -23.93 -24.80
CA LYS A 484 12.90 -25.21 -24.61
C LYS A 484 11.93 -26.38 -24.43
N ASN A 485 10.87 -26.19 -23.63
CA ASN A 485 9.89 -27.25 -23.37
C ASN A 485 8.84 -27.34 -24.49
N GLY A 486 8.47 -26.23 -25.11
CA GLY A 486 7.52 -26.18 -26.24
C GLY A 486 8.01 -26.89 -27.50
N ALA A 487 9.33 -26.89 -27.76
CA ALA A 487 9.91 -27.64 -28.88
C ALA A 487 9.70 -29.16 -28.76
N SER A 488 9.73 -29.70 -27.54
CA SER A 488 9.48 -31.13 -27.27
C SER A 488 7.99 -31.50 -27.40
N ILE A 489 7.10 -30.52 -27.31
CA ILE A 489 5.64 -30.71 -27.29
C ILE A 489 5.05 -30.66 -28.70
N ASN A 490 5.63 -29.85 -29.60
CA ASN A 490 5.19 -29.78 -31.01
C ASN A 490 5.34 -31.10 -31.78
N GLU A 491 6.21 -32.01 -31.35
CA GLU A 491 6.34 -33.35 -31.95
C GLU A 491 5.15 -34.28 -31.64
N LEU A 492 4.34 -33.96 -30.61
CA LEU A 492 3.14 -34.74 -30.22
C LEU A 492 1.88 -34.38 -31.01
N ASN A 493 1.86 -33.27 -31.75
CA ASN A 493 0.69 -32.73 -32.47
C ASN A 493 0.37 -33.42 -33.81
N SER A 494 0.92 -34.61 -34.10
CA SER A 494 0.86 -35.23 -35.44
C SER A 494 -0.23 -36.28 -35.68
N HIS A 495 -1.20 -36.50 -34.77
CA HIS A 495 -2.22 -37.54 -34.95
C HIS A 495 -3.65 -37.06 -34.60
N ASP A 496 -4.58 -37.28 -35.54
CA ASP A 496 -6.01 -36.89 -35.57
C ASP A 496 -6.90 -37.46 -34.45
N ILE A 497 -6.53 -37.30 -33.18
CA ILE A 497 -7.35 -37.71 -32.02
C ILE A 497 -7.32 -36.58 -30.98
N TYR A 498 -8.48 -35.98 -30.68
CA TYR A 498 -8.59 -34.98 -29.62
C TYR A 498 -8.05 -35.55 -28.29
N PRO A 499 -7.08 -34.88 -27.63
CA PRO A 499 -6.34 -35.44 -26.51
C PRO A 499 -7.18 -35.50 -25.22
N ILE A 500 -6.96 -36.56 -24.42
CA ILE A 500 -7.45 -36.70 -23.05
C ILE A 500 -6.51 -35.88 -22.14
N LEU A 501 -7.04 -35.01 -21.27
CA LEU A 501 -6.22 -34.12 -20.46
C LEU A 501 -5.32 -34.89 -19.49
N HIS A 502 -5.89 -35.85 -18.75
CA HIS A 502 -5.18 -36.64 -17.74
C HIS A 502 -4.42 -37.85 -18.29
N LYS A 503 -3.96 -37.80 -19.54
CA LYS A 503 -3.01 -38.79 -20.03
C LYS A 503 -1.68 -38.57 -19.32
N GLU A 504 -1.30 -39.46 -18.38
CA GLU A 504 -0.18 -39.28 -17.42
C GLU A 504 1.09 -38.67 -18.02
N LEU A 505 1.52 -39.11 -19.22
CA LEU A 505 2.74 -38.62 -19.86
C LEU A 505 2.63 -37.19 -20.43
N LEU A 506 1.42 -36.68 -20.65
CA LEU A 506 1.15 -35.37 -21.26
C LEU A 506 0.69 -34.35 -20.22
N PHE A 507 0.02 -34.81 -19.16
CA PHE A 507 -0.59 -33.91 -18.16
C PHE A 507 0.46 -33.13 -17.36
N ASP A 508 1.59 -33.76 -17.00
CA ASP A 508 2.69 -33.07 -16.31
C ASP A 508 3.28 -31.95 -17.18
N ASP A 509 3.39 -32.17 -18.48
CA ASP A 509 3.87 -31.16 -19.44
C ASP A 509 2.84 -30.01 -19.59
N VAL A 510 1.54 -30.33 -19.65
CA VAL A 510 0.45 -29.34 -19.67
C VAL A 510 0.47 -28.49 -18.40
N LYS A 511 0.63 -29.12 -17.23
CA LYS A 511 0.75 -28.41 -15.94
C LYS A 511 1.96 -27.46 -15.95
N LEU A 512 3.14 -27.95 -16.35
CA LEU A 512 4.36 -27.16 -16.38
C LEU A 512 4.22 -25.96 -17.33
N MET A 513 3.73 -26.18 -18.54
CA MET A 513 3.59 -25.10 -19.51
C MET A 513 2.52 -24.09 -19.10
N THR A 514 1.37 -24.55 -18.60
CA THR A 514 0.33 -23.63 -18.08
C THR A 514 0.91 -22.78 -16.95
N SER A 515 1.67 -23.39 -16.04
CA SER A 515 2.37 -22.71 -14.95
C SER A 515 3.31 -21.60 -15.44
N LEU A 516 4.12 -21.89 -16.45
CA LEU A 516 5.05 -20.92 -17.03
C LEU A 516 4.31 -19.77 -17.72
N HIS A 517 3.20 -20.04 -18.40
CA HIS A 517 2.38 -19.00 -19.04
C HIS A 517 1.65 -18.11 -18.04
N GLU A 518 1.10 -18.67 -16.96
CA GLU A 518 0.48 -17.91 -15.88
C GLU A 518 1.51 -17.02 -15.17
N TYR A 519 2.70 -17.56 -14.87
CA TYR A 519 3.77 -16.75 -14.28
C TYR A 519 4.24 -15.64 -15.22
N LEU A 520 4.36 -15.93 -16.53
CA LEU A 520 4.69 -14.92 -17.53
C LEU A 520 3.64 -13.82 -17.62
N LYS A 521 2.35 -14.14 -17.45
CA LYS A 521 1.26 -13.16 -17.44
C LYS A 521 1.45 -12.18 -16.27
N LEU A 522 1.66 -12.69 -15.06
CA LEU A 522 1.90 -11.88 -13.85
C LEU A 522 3.15 -10.99 -13.99
N LEU A 523 4.25 -11.53 -14.51
CA LEU A 523 5.48 -10.75 -14.72
C LEU A 523 5.29 -9.63 -15.75
N LYS A 524 4.54 -9.87 -16.82
CA LYS A 524 4.22 -8.83 -17.82
C LYS A 524 3.36 -7.72 -17.22
N GLU A 525 2.39 -8.07 -16.40
CA GLU A 525 1.55 -7.10 -15.69
C GLU A 525 2.37 -6.25 -14.71
N ASP A 526 3.28 -6.86 -13.95
CA ASP A 526 4.21 -6.13 -13.07
C ASP A 526 5.14 -5.20 -13.85
N ARG A 527 5.69 -5.69 -14.98
CA ARG A 527 6.52 -4.87 -15.88
C ARG A 527 5.73 -3.67 -16.41
N ASP A 528 4.52 -3.90 -16.92
CA ASP A 528 3.71 -2.86 -17.52
C ASP A 528 3.28 -1.81 -16.47
N ASP A 529 2.98 -2.22 -15.23
CA ASP A 529 2.74 -1.31 -14.09
C ASP A 529 3.96 -0.45 -13.78
N LEU A 530 5.15 -1.05 -13.65
CA LEU A 530 6.40 -0.33 -13.40
C LEU A 530 6.79 0.61 -14.55
N GLU A 531 6.63 0.18 -15.81
CA GLU A 531 6.88 1.03 -16.97
C GLU A 531 5.94 2.25 -17.03
N ASN A 532 4.69 2.08 -16.61
CA ASN A 532 3.73 3.18 -16.50
C ASN A 532 4.13 4.15 -15.37
N LYS A 533 4.41 3.64 -14.16
CA LYS A 533 4.85 4.43 -12.99
C LYS A 533 6.18 5.16 -13.22
N LEU A 534 7.07 4.60 -14.04
CA LEU A 534 8.34 5.24 -14.41
C LEU A 534 8.22 6.22 -15.58
N GLY A 535 7.03 6.35 -16.18
CA GLY A 535 6.78 7.20 -17.35
C GLY A 535 7.52 6.74 -18.62
N ILE A 536 7.90 5.46 -18.69
CA ILE A 536 8.61 4.85 -19.83
C ILE A 536 7.63 4.60 -20.99
N LYS A 537 6.42 4.13 -20.66
CA LYS A 537 5.31 3.98 -21.61
C LYS A 537 4.14 4.85 -21.18
N CYS A 538 3.49 5.50 -22.15
CA CYS A 538 2.15 6.02 -21.92
C CYS A 538 1.22 4.84 -21.70
N ARG A 539 0.35 4.97 -20.69
CA ARG A 539 -0.70 4.02 -20.32
C ARG A 539 -1.31 3.44 -21.60
N HIS A 540 -1.03 2.19 -21.90
CA HIS A 540 -1.77 1.50 -22.93
C HIS A 540 -3.17 1.36 -22.38
N GLU A 541 -4.18 1.84 -23.11
CA GLU A 541 -5.55 1.44 -22.83
C GLU A 541 -5.54 -0.09 -22.87
N LYS A 542 -5.78 -0.74 -21.72
CA LYS A 542 -6.05 -2.18 -21.71
C LYS A 542 -7.12 -2.38 -22.77
N THR A 543 -6.89 -3.23 -23.75
CA THR A 543 -7.89 -3.53 -24.78
C THR A 543 -9.03 -4.25 -24.08
N VAL A 544 -10.00 -3.49 -23.60
CA VAL A 544 -11.18 -4.00 -22.92
C VAL A 544 -12.06 -4.65 -23.98
N ALA A 545 -12.50 -5.88 -23.73
CA ALA A 545 -13.47 -6.53 -24.62
C ALA A 545 -14.70 -5.63 -24.79
N THR A 546 -15.20 -5.49 -26.01
CA THR A 546 -16.39 -4.68 -26.32
C THR A 546 -17.62 -5.05 -25.49
N GLU A 547 -17.70 -6.32 -25.11
CA GLU A 547 -18.77 -6.95 -24.36
C GLU A 547 -18.62 -6.76 -22.83
N PHE A 548 -17.45 -6.30 -22.35
CA PHE A 548 -17.12 -6.21 -20.93
C PHE A 548 -18.07 -5.30 -20.12
N PRO A 549 -18.50 -4.11 -20.59
CA PRO A 549 -19.45 -3.29 -19.84
C PRO A 549 -20.79 -3.99 -19.60
N GLU A 550 -21.31 -4.70 -20.61
CA GLU A 550 -22.54 -5.49 -20.49
C GLU A 550 -22.35 -6.67 -19.54
N PHE A 551 -21.22 -7.39 -19.67
CA PHE A 551 -20.84 -8.47 -18.75
C PHE A 551 -20.84 -8.01 -17.29
N CYS A 552 -20.16 -6.90 -17.00
CA CYS A 552 -20.10 -6.31 -15.66
C CYS A 552 -21.47 -5.92 -15.12
N GLN A 553 -22.32 -5.32 -15.96
CA GLN A 553 -23.68 -4.93 -15.57
C GLN A 553 -24.51 -6.14 -15.15
N LYS A 554 -24.50 -7.23 -15.94
CA LYS A 554 -25.26 -8.44 -15.63
C LYS A 554 -24.68 -9.22 -14.45
N MET A 555 -23.35 -9.34 -14.37
CA MET A 555 -22.67 -9.95 -13.23
C MET A 555 -23.00 -9.22 -11.92
N LYS A 556 -22.98 -7.89 -11.91
CA LYS A 556 -23.33 -7.08 -10.73
C LYS A 556 -24.79 -7.28 -10.32
N ALA A 557 -25.70 -7.31 -11.29
CA ALA A 557 -27.12 -7.57 -11.03
C ALA A 557 -27.31 -8.96 -10.38
N LEU A 558 -26.59 -9.98 -10.87
CA LEU A 558 -26.68 -11.34 -10.38
C LEU A 558 -26.04 -11.51 -8.99
N ALA A 559 -24.86 -10.92 -8.76
CA ALA A 559 -24.15 -10.97 -7.49
C ALA A 559 -24.91 -10.26 -6.35
N SER A 560 -25.75 -9.28 -6.68
CA SER A 560 -26.58 -8.54 -5.71
C SER A 560 -27.84 -9.30 -5.27
N ARG A 561 -28.16 -10.45 -5.89
CA ARG A 561 -29.37 -11.22 -5.56
C ARG A 561 -29.19 -12.04 -4.29
N VAL A 562 -30.20 -11.96 -3.42
CA VAL A 562 -30.25 -12.74 -2.17
C VAL A 562 -30.85 -14.14 -2.39
N ASP A 563 -31.63 -14.31 -3.47
CA ASP A 563 -32.45 -15.47 -3.79
C ASP A 563 -31.78 -16.45 -4.80
N ILE A 564 -30.46 -16.56 -4.76
CA ILE A 564 -29.68 -17.49 -5.60
C ILE A 564 -29.19 -18.69 -4.78
N SER A 565 -28.98 -19.83 -5.45
CA SER A 565 -28.45 -21.06 -4.86
C SER A 565 -27.01 -20.87 -4.37
N LEU A 566 -26.56 -21.76 -3.46
CA LEU A 566 -25.18 -21.77 -3.00
C LEU A 566 -24.18 -21.99 -4.14
N GLY A 567 -24.54 -22.78 -5.15
CA GLY A 567 -23.72 -23.01 -6.33
C GLY A 567 -23.57 -21.78 -7.21
N LEU A 568 -24.68 -21.09 -7.52
CA LEU A 568 -24.62 -19.84 -8.28
C LEU A 568 -23.89 -18.73 -7.52
N ARG A 569 -24.11 -18.65 -6.20
CA ARG A 569 -23.37 -17.76 -5.32
C ARG A 569 -21.86 -18.05 -5.36
N ALA A 570 -21.46 -19.33 -5.37
CA ALA A 570 -20.06 -19.71 -5.43
C ALA A 570 -19.35 -19.26 -6.72
N VAL A 571 -20.08 -19.20 -7.84
CA VAL A 571 -19.55 -18.69 -9.12
C VAL A 571 -19.37 -17.17 -9.10
N VAL A 572 -20.36 -16.42 -8.60
CA VAL A 572 -20.36 -14.95 -8.70
C VAL A 572 -19.70 -14.22 -7.52
N LYS A 573 -19.49 -14.89 -6.37
CA LYS A 573 -19.02 -14.27 -5.11
C LYS A 573 -17.72 -13.49 -5.24
N HIS A 574 -16.80 -13.96 -6.08
CA HIS A 574 -15.45 -13.41 -6.20
C HIS A 574 -15.29 -12.42 -7.36
N PHE A 575 -16.38 -12.13 -8.08
CA PHE A 575 -16.35 -11.11 -9.10
C PHE A 575 -16.42 -9.72 -8.46
N ASP A 576 -15.39 -8.92 -8.69
CA ASP A 576 -15.29 -7.54 -8.29
C ASP A 576 -15.30 -6.65 -9.56
N ILE A 577 -16.13 -5.61 -9.61
CA ILE A 577 -16.29 -4.77 -10.82
C ILE A 577 -15.16 -3.73 -11.00
N TYR A 578 -14.35 -3.44 -9.98
CA TYR A 578 -13.24 -2.49 -10.06
C TYR A 578 -11.89 -3.21 -9.99
N ASP A 579 -11.88 -4.45 -9.51
CA ASP A 579 -10.80 -5.42 -9.72
C ASP A 579 -11.33 -6.75 -10.30
N PRO A 580 -11.68 -6.77 -11.59
CA PRO A 580 -12.31 -7.93 -12.24
C PRO A 580 -11.28 -9.02 -12.59
N GLU A 581 -10.20 -9.10 -11.83
CA GLU A 581 -9.19 -10.15 -11.88
C GLU A 581 -9.46 -11.20 -10.80
N ILE A 582 -9.58 -12.45 -11.21
CA ILE A 582 -9.82 -13.58 -10.29
C ILE A 582 -8.53 -14.39 -10.22
N ILE A 583 -7.93 -14.44 -9.04
CA ILE A 583 -6.74 -15.26 -8.77
C ILE A 583 -7.15 -16.56 -8.08
N VAL A 584 -6.89 -17.68 -8.74
CA VAL A 584 -7.18 -19.03 -8.24
C VAL A 584 -5.88 -19.73 -7.87
N LYS A 585 -5.79 -20.24 -6.64
CA LYS A 585 -4.67 -21.10 -6.22
C LYS A 585 -4.96 -22.55 -6.60
N SER A 586 -3.94 -23.22 -7.15
CA SER A 586 -4.07 -24.59 -7.60
C SER A 586 -4.60 -25.53 -6.51
N THR A 587 -5.35 -26.54 -6.94
CA THR A 587 -5.88 -27.54 -6.03
C THR A 587 -4.89 -28.52 -5.48
N ASP A 588 -3.80 -28.75 -6.21
CA ASP A 588 -2.68 -29.53 -5.73
C ASP A 588 -1.73 -28.64 -4.92
N SER A 589 -1.68 -28.89 -3.61
CA SER A 589 -0.84 -28.12 -2.69
C SER A 589 0.65 -28.25 -2.99
N SER A 590 1.09 -29.27 -3.74
CA SER A 590 2.50 -29.40 -4.15
C SER A 590 2.90 -28.48 -5.30
N ASP A 591 1.93 -28.03 -6.10
CA ASP A 591 2.23 -27.38 -7.38
C ASP A 591 2.50 -25.87 -7.21
N ASN A 592 1.92 -25.25 -6.17
CA ASN A 592 2.06 -23.83 -5.82
C ASN A 592 1.84 -22.85 -7.00
N ILE A 593 0.91 -23.19 -7.90
CA ILE A 593 0.55 -22.39 -9.08
C ILE A 593 -0.59 -21.42 -8.71
N LEU A 594 -0.50 -20.19 -9.26
CA LEU A 594 -1.59 -19.21 -9.27
C LEU A 594 -2.09 -19.06 -10.70
N PHE A 595 -3.40 -19.11 -10.90
CA PHE A 595 -4.06 -18.85 -12.17
C PHE A 595 -4.72 -17.48 -12.09
N ALA A 596 -4.35 -16.57 -12.98
CA ALA A 596 -4.93 -15.24 -13.06
C ALA A 596 -5.95 -15.20 -14.20
N PHE A 597 -7.18 -14.82 -13.92
CA PHE A 597 -8.25 -14.65 -14.90
C PHE A 597 -8.68 -13.18 -14.93
N ASP A 598 -8.26 -12.44 -15.97
CA ASP A 598 -8.57 -11.01 -16.11
C ASP A 598 -9.82 -10.86 -16.99
N MET A 599 -10.98 -10.53 -16.40
CA MET A 599 -12.24 -10.50 -17.14
C MET A 599 -12.29 -9.37 -18.19
N HIS A 600 -11.37 -8.41 -18.19
CA HIS A 600 -11.25 -7.46 -19.31
C HIS A 600 -10.82 -8.16 -20.61
N LYS A 601 -10.10 -9.29 -20.49
CA LYS A 601 -9.62 -10.10 -21.61
C LYS A 601 -10.69 -11.11 -22.00
N LYS A 602 -11.18 -11.00 -23.24
CA LYS A 602 -12.20 -11.89 -23.81
C LYS A 602 -11.88 -13.38 -23.61
N SER A 603 -10.61 -13.78 -23.75
CA SER A 603 -10.18 -15.17 -23.55
C SER A 603 -10.42 -15.68 -22.14
N ASP A 604 -10.13 -14.90 -21.11
CA ASP A 604 -10.28 -15.33 -19.71
C ASP A 604 -11.77 -15.29 -19.29
N ALA A 605 -12.52 -14.29 -19.75
CA ALA A 605 -13.97 -14.21 -19.54
C ALA A 605 -14.69 -15.43 -20.16
N ILE A 606 -14.28 -15.85 -21.36
CA ILE A 606 -14.78 -17.06 -22.03
C ILE A 606 -14.55 -18.31 -21.17
N LEU A 607 -13.34 -18.53 -20.67
CA LEU A 607 -13.03 -19.71 -19.84
C LEU A 607 -13.83 -19.71 -18.54
N PHE A 608 -13.96 -18.54 -17.90
CA PHE A 608 -14.77 -18.37 -16.70
C PHE A 608 -16.24 -18.72 -16.93
N LEU A 609 -16.84 -18.22 -18.02
CA LEU A 609 -18.23 -18.49 -18.38
C LEU A 609 -18.47 -19.97 -18.69
N ILE A 610 -17.56 -20.60 -19.43
CA ILE A 610 -17.63 -22.04 -19.72
C ILE A 610 -17.57 -22.83 -18.41
N ALA A 611 -16.59 -22.57 -17.55
CA ALA A 611 -16.45 -23.26 -16.27
C ALA A 611 -17.67 -23.05 -15.36
N GLY A 612 -18.15 -21.80 -15.22
CA GLY A 612 -19.30 -21.46 -14.39
C GLY A 612 -20.58 -22.17 -14.85
N ARG A 613 -20.84 -22.18 -16.16
CA ARG A 613 -22.01 -22.87 -16.71
C ARG A 613 -21.90 -24.39 -16.56
N MET A 614 -20.75 -24.98 -16.89
CA MET A 614 -20.49 -26.41 -16.69
C MET A 614 -20.69 -26.83 -15.22
N TYR A 615 -20.20 -26.02 -14.28
CA TYR A 615 -20.36 -26.26 -12.84
C TYR A 615 -21.84 -26.33 -12.41
N LEU A 616 -22.63 -25.36 -12.85
CA LEU A 616 -24.04 -25.23 -12.48
C LEU A 616 -24.89 -26.35 -13.07
N GLU A 617 -24.65 -26.69 -14.35
CA GLU A 617 -25.34 -27.78 -15.05
C GLU A 617 -25.01 -29.14 -14.44
N GLN A 618 -23.74 -29.41 -14.14
CA GLN A 618 -23.29 -30.68 -13.54
C GLN A 618 -23.88 -30.91 -12.14
N ARG A 619 -24.11 -29.83 -11.38
CA ARG A 619 -24.74 -29.89 -10.04
C ARG A 619 -26.27 -29.86 -10.07
N GLY A 620 -26.89 -29.61 -11.23
CA GLY A 620 -28.35 -29.61 -11.40
C GLY A 620 -29.06 -28.43 -10.73
N PHE A 621 -28.38 -27.29 -10.57
CA PHE A 621 -28.98 -26.10 -9.96
C PHE A 621 -30.01 -25.44 -10.91
N LYS A 622 -31.23 -25.19 -10.42
CA LYS A 622 -32.34 -24.66 -11.25
C LYS A 622 -32.13 -23.21 -11.71
N ASP A 623 -31.35 -22.45 -10.96
CA ASP A 623 -30.97 -21.07 -11.25
C ASP A 623 -29.77 -20.96 -12.20
N ALA A 624 -29.25 -22.08 -12.73
CA ALA A 624 -28.31 -22.07 -13.85
C ALA A 624 -28.83 -21.25 -15.06
N THR A 625 -30.16 -21.22 -15.22
CA THR A 625 -30.84 -20.40 -16.24
C THR A 625 -30.59 -18.90 -16.10
N LEU A 626 -30.38 -18.40 -14.87
CA LEU A 626 -30.02 -17.00 -14.64
C LEU A 626 -28.59 -16.67 -15.13
N PHE A 627 -27.71 -17.67 -15.17
CA PHE A 627 -26.35 -17.52 -15.65
C PHE A 627 -26.28 -17.51 -17.20
N ASN A 628 -27.29 -18.06 -17.88
CA ASN A 628 -27.37 -18.05 -19.35
C ASN A 628 -27.36 -16.62 -19.90
N GLU A 629 -28.05 -15.68 -19.24
CA GLU A 629 -28.09 -14.28 -19.70
C GLU A 629 -26.71 -13.61 -19.77
N ILE A 630 -25.75 -14.10 -18.97
CA ILE A 630 -24.35 -13.65 -18.95
C ILE A 630 -23.52 -14.47 -19.93
N PHE A 631 -23.76 -15.78 -20.00
CA PHE A 631 -23.11 -16.68 -20.94
C PHE A 631 -23.35 -16.26 -22.40
N ASP A 632 -24.59 -15.89 -22.73
CA ASP A 632 -25.03 -15.54 -24.08
C ASP A 632 -24.41 -14.25 -24.62
N ILE A 633 -23.79 -13.43 -23.75
CA ILE A 633 -23.01 -12.25 -24.14
C ILE A 633 -21.87 -12.64 -25.10
N TYR A 634 -21.24 -13.80 -24.84
CA TYR A 634 -20.10 -14.28 -25.63
C TYR A 634 -20.45 -15.46 -26.55
N PHE A 635 -21.60 -16.10 -26.34
CA PHE A 635 -21.91 -17.41 -26.90
C PHE A 635 -23.36 -17.55 -27.39
N SER A 636 -23.85 -16.59 -28.18
CA SER A 636 -25.24 -16.56 -28.68
C SER A 636 -25.77 -17.95 -29.09
N ASP A 637 -26.75 -18.46 -28.34
CA ASP A 637 -27.44 -19.74 -28.53
C ASP A 637 -26.56 -21.01 -28.51
N MET A 638 -25.32 -20.94 -28.00
CA MET A 638 -24.47 -22.12 -27.80
C MET A 638 -24.76 -22.81 -26.46
N VAL A 639 -24.60 -24.13 -26.44
CA VAL A 639 -24.69 -24.97 -25.23
C VAL A 639 -23.28 -25.22 -24.68
N SER A 640 -23.16 -25.54 -23.39
CA SER A 640 -21.90 -26.00 -22.80
C SER A 640 -21.26 -27.13 -23.63
N PRO A 641 -19.93 -27.14 -23.76
CA PRO A 641 -19.23 -28.18 -24.51
C PRO A 641 -19.43 -29.54 -23.82
N LYS A 642 -19.68 -30.58 -24.60
CA LYS A 642 -19.83 -31.96 -24.10
C LYS A 642 -18.59 -32.82 -24.30
N ASN A 643 -17.61 -32.32 -25.04
CA ASN A 643 -16.37 -33.01 -25.38
C ASN A 643 -15.29 -31.99 -25.80
N MET A 644 -14.04 -32.44 -25.90
CA MET A 644 -12.89 -31.61 -26.30
C MET A 644 -13.04 -30.99 -27.70
N CYS A 645 -13.75 -31.63 -28.62
CA CYS A 645 -13.99 -31.09 -29.97
C CYS A 645 -14.95 -29.90 -29.95
N GLU A 646 -16.01 -29.97 -29.14
CA GLU A 646 -16.90 -28.83 -28.92
C GLU A 646 -16.19 -27.70 -28.19
N LEU A 647 -15.41 -28.02 -27.15
CA LEU A 647 -14.60 -27.02 -26.44
C LEU A 647 -13.63 -26.31 -27.39
N SER A 648 -12.90 -27.06 -28.21
CA SER A 648 -11.97 -26.56 -29.24
C SER A 648 -12.62 -25.54 -30.17
N LYS A 649 -13.83 -25.85 -30.66
CA LYS A 649 -14.59 -24.94 -31.53
C LYS A 649 -15.07 -23.70 -30.80
N MET A 650 -15.49 -23.83 -29.54
CA MET A 650 -16.00 -22.71 -28.74
C MET A 650 -14.91 -21.70 -28.40
N ILE A 651 -13.71 -22.15 -28.05
CA ILE A 651 -12.59 -21.26 -27.69
C ILE A 651 -11.63 -20.98 -28.85
N ASN A 652 -11.86 -21.60 -30.02
CA ASN A 652 -11.05 -21.51 -31.23
C ASN A 652 -9.56 -21.83 -30.97
N GLN A 653 -9.31 -22.96 -30.30
CA GLN A 653 -7.96 -23.47 -29.99
C GLN A 653 -7.90 -24.97 -30.24
N ASP A 654 -6.73 -25.46 -30.61
CA ASP A 654 -6.44 -26.86 -30.83
C ASP A 654 -5.15 -27.30 -30.13
N GLY A 655 -4.83 -28.59 -30.26
CA GLY A 655 -3.59 -29.18 -29.74
C GLY A 655 -3.32 -28.85 -28.27
N PHE A 656 -2.16 -28.26 -28.03
CA PHE A 656 -1.66 -28.01 -26.68
C PHE A 656 -2.30 -26.78 -26.02
N ASP A 657 -2.64 -25.74 -26.79
CA ASP A 657 -3.32 -24.55 -26.26
C ASP A 657 -4.71 -24.89 -25.73
N LEU A 658 -5.41 -25.78 -26.43
CA LEU A 658 -6.68 -26.36 -25.96
C LEU A 658 -6.52 -27.10 -24.62
N LEU A 659 -5.44 -27.87 -24.45
CA LEU A 659 -5.18 -28.60 -23.20
C LEU A 659 -4.86 -27.67 -22.02
N MET A 660 -4.09 -26.61 -22.26
CA MET A 660 -3.84 -25.59 -21.22
C MET A 660 -5.15 -24.89 -20.82
N SER A 661 -5.99 -24.50 -21.77
CA SER A 661 -7.30 -23.91 -21.49
C SER A 661 -8.24 -24.87 -20.77
N ALA A 662 -8.24 -26.15 -21.14
CA ALA A 662 -8.99 -27.20 -20.45
C ALA A 662 -8.53 -27.35 -18.98
N TYR A 663 -7.22 -27.32 -18.73
CA TYR A 663 -6.68 -27.35 -17.36
C TYR A 663 -7.06 -26.09 -16.55
N ARG A 664 -7.03 -24.91 -17.17
CA ARG A 664 -7.52 -23.67 -16.53
C ARG A 664 -9.01 -23.75 -16.17
N ILE A 665 -9.85 -24.31 -17.05
CA ILE A 665 -11.28 -24.55 -16.78
C ILE A 665 -11.47 -25.50 -15.59
N GLU A 666 -10.70 -26.59 -15.52
CA GLU A 666 -10.76 -27.54 -14.41
C GLU A 666 -10.45 -26.87 -13.05
N GLU A 667 -9.43 -26.02 -12.99
CA GLU A 667 -9.08 -25.32 -11.76
C GLU A 667 -10.16 -24.29 -11.34
N LEU A 668 -10.88 -23.69 -12.30
CA LEU A 668 -12.07 -22.89 -12.01
C LEU A 668 -13.23 -23.74 -11.45
N LEU A 669 -13.49 -24.92 -12.02
CA LEU A 669 -14.50 -25.85 -11.49
C LEU A 669 -14.20 -26.23 -10.04
N HIS A 670 -12.93 -26.52 -9.76
CA HIS A 670 -12.46 -26.79 -8.41
C HIS A 670 -12.59 -25.59 -7.47
N PHE A 671 -12.31 -24.38 -7.95
CA PHE A 671 -12.46 -23.13 -7.20
C PHE A 671 -13.92 -22.86 -6.81
N PHE A 672 -14.87 -23.06 -7.73
CA PHE A 672 -16.30 -22.94 -7.43
C PHE A 672 -16.75 -24.01 -6.43
N ALA A 673 -16.30 -25.26 -6.59
CA ALA A 673 -16.60 -26.34 -5.65
C ALA A 673 -16.10 -26.04 -4.23
N ARG A 674 -14.89 -25.49 -4.08
CA ARG A 674 -14.34 -25.07 -2.78
C ARG A 674 -15.08 -23.88 -2.19
N THR A 675 -15.50 -22.94 -3.01
CA THR A 675 -16.27 -21.77 -2.55
C THR A 675 -17.65 -22.20 -2.03
N GLU A 676 -18.27 -23.19 -2.66
CA GLU A 676 -19.52 -23.79 -2.17
C GLU A 676 -19.29 -24.62 -0.90
N GLN A 677 -18.25 -25.47 -0.88
CA GLN A 677 -17.98 -26.42 0.20
C GLN A 677 -16.48 -26.44 0.57
N PRO A 678 -16.01 -25.55 1.45
CA PRO A 678 -14.58 -25.37 1.75
C PRO A 678 -13.89 -26.61 2.32
N THR A 679 -14.63 -27.50 2.98
CA THR A 679 -14.10 -28.68 3.68
C THR A 679 -13.98 -29.92 2.79
N VAL A 680 -14.52 -29.89 1.57
CA VAL A 680 -14.58 -31.06 0.67
C VAL A 680 -13.53 -30.93 -0.41
N LYS A 681 -12.69 -31.95 -0.58
CA LYS A 681 -11.72 -31.98 -1.69
C LYS A 681 -12.52 -32.04 -3.01
N PRO A 682 -12.30 -31.12 -3.95
CA PRO A 682 -13.00 -31.16 -5.22
C PRO A 682 -12.57 -32.40 -6.03
N THR A 683 -13.53 -33.00 -6.75
CA THR A 683 -13.36 -34.24 -7.52
C THR A 683 -13.84 -34.10 -8.97
N LEU A 684 -14.07 -32.86 -9.43
CA LEU A 684 -14.61 -32.58 -10.76
C LEU A 684 -13.48 -32.47 -11.78
N ASP A 685 -13.18 -33.58 -12.45
CA ASP A 685 -12.21 -33.67 -13.56
C ASP A 685 -12.94 -33.43 -14.90
N ILE A 686 -12.36 -32.61 -15.79
CA ILE A 686 -12.95 -32.29 -17.09
C ILE A 686 -13.13 -33.53 -17.98
N ASP A 687 -12.24 -34.52 -17.89
CA ASP A 687 -12.34 -35.79 -18.60
C ASP A 687 -13.55 -36.60 -18.11
N MET A 688 -13.86 -36.53 -16.81
CA MET A 688 -15.06 -37.15 -16.24
C MET A 688 -16.33 -36.46 -16.72
N ILE A 689 -16.35 -35.13 -16.76
CA ILE A 689 -17.51 -34.36 -17.24
C ILE A 689 -17.80 -34.68 -18.71
N PHE A 690 -16.75 -34.87 -19.53
CA PHE A 690 -16.88 -35.25 -20.94
C PHE A 690 -17.06 -36.75 -21.20
N ASN A 691 -17.25 -37.56 -20.15
CA ASN A 691 -17.40 -39.02 -20.23
C ASN A 691 -16.25 -39.72 -21.00
N MET A 692 -15.03 -39.21 -20.88
CA MET A 692 -13.86 -39.80 -21.52
C MET A 692 -13.32 -40.95 -20.65
N SER A 693 -13.34 -42.17 -21.19
CA SER A 693 -12.86 -43.37 -20.49
C SER A 693 -11.34 -43.34 -20.32
N ARG A 694 -10.86 -43.41 -19.06
CA ARG A 694 -9.42 -43.59 -18.73
C ARG A 694 -8.82 -44.90 -19.24
N ASN A 695 -9.64 -45.85 -19.74
CA ASN A 695 -9.23 -47.24 -20.02
C ASN A 695 -9.15 -47.63 -21.51
N SER A 696 -9.22 -46.71 -22.47
CA SER A 696 -9.10 -47.06 -23.89
C SER A 696 -7.86 -46.43 -24.53
N TYR A 697 -6.92 -47.31 -24.90
CA TYR A 697 -5.74 -47.14 -25.77
C TYR A 697 -4.34 -46.98 -25.14
N TYR A 698 -3.72 -48.16 -24.96
CA TYR A 698 -2.34 -48.55 -25.34
C TYR A 698 -1.12 -48.39 -24.39
N LYS A 699 -0.15 -49.27 -24.65
CA LYS A 699 1.09 -49.64 -23.93
C LYS A 699 2.06 -48.48 -23.62
N PRO A 700 2.77 -48.54 -22.48
CA PRO A 700 3.77 -47.54 -22.12
C PRO A 700 4.98 -47.60 -23.07
N LEU A 701 5.37 -46.45 -23.62
CA LEU A 701 6.71 -46.25 -24.19
C LEU A 701 7.72 -46.20 -23.05
N LYS A 702 8.87 -46.87 -23.23
CA LYS A 702 9.95 -46.90 -22.22
C LYS A 702 10.48 -45.48 -21.97
N LYS A 703 10.47 -45.10 -20.69
CA LYS A 703 11.13 -43.93 -20.08
C LYS A 703 12.50 -43.62 -20.71
N ASN A 704 12.69 -42.37 -21.12
CA ASN A 704 13.77 -41.57 -20.54
C ASN A 704 13.12 -40.74 -19.43
N GLN A 705 13.69 -40.77 -18.21
CA GLN A 705 13.21 -39.96 -17.11
C GLN A 705 13.35 -38.48 -17.47
N SER A 706 12.26 -37.83 -17.86
CA SER A 706 12.16 -36.38 -17.74
C SER A 706 12.27 -36.06 -16.24
N PRO A 707 13.16 -35.15 -15.83
CA PRO A 707 13.33 -34.82 -14.42
C PRO A 707 11.99 -34.31 -13.90
N SER A 708 11.54 -34.81 -12.76
CA SER A 708 10.42 -34.23 -12.03
C SER A 708 10.78 -32.78 -11.72
N VAL A 709 10.27 -31.85 -12.53
CA VAL A 709 10.51 -30.42 -12.36
C VAL A 709 9.82 -30.04 -11.05
N GLN A 710 10.60 -29.72 -10.02
CA GLN A 710 10.07 -29.17 -8.78
C GLN A 710 9.51 -27.77 -9.08
N LEU A 711 8.21 -27.69 -9.38
CA LEU A 711 7.47 -26.44 -9.63
C LEU A 711 7.70 -25.41 -8.51
N SER A 712 7.93 -25.89 -7.28
CA SER A 712 8.33 -25.07 -6.11
C SER A 712 9.59 -24.21 -6.30
N GLN A 713 10.44 -24.50 -7.29
CA GLN A 713 11.65 -23.69 -7.58
C GLN A 713 11.33 -22.43 -8.40
N PHE A 714 10.24 -22.43 -9.17
CA PHE A 714 9.81 -21.27 -9.98
C PHE A 714 8.87 -20.34 -9.21
N PHE A 715 8.05 -20.90 -8.32
CA PHE A 715 7.01 -20.19 -7.56
C PHE A 715 7.44 -19.73 -6.16
N LYS A 716 8.72 -19.71 -5.84
CA LYS A 716 9.17 -18.93 -4.68
C LYS A 716 9.11 -17.47 -5.08
N PRO A 717 8.28 -16.62 -4.45
CA PRO A 717 8.58 -15.20 -4.44
C PRO A 717 9.99 -15.14 -3.86
N ASN A 718 10.95 -14.74 -4.68
CA ASN A 718 12.30 -14.53 -4.20
C ASN A 718 12.31 -13.27 -3.34
N GLU A 719 11.34 -13.01 -2.47
CA GLU A 719 11.36 -11.88 -1.53
C GLU A 719 12.64 -11.90 -0.72
N ASN A 720 13.14 -13.08 -0.32
CA ASN A 720 14.42 -13.23 0.36
C ASN A 720 15.64 -13.06 -0.54
N ASN A 721 15.53 -13.31 -1.85
CA ASN A 721 16.64 -13.19 -2.80
C ASN A 721 16.66 -11.80 -3.45
N MET A 722 15.51 -11.13 -3.52
CA MET A 722 15.30 -9.73 -3.87
C MET A 722 15.70 -8.87 -2.67
N ARG A 723 15.33 -9.24 -1.42
CA ARG A 723 15.95 -8.68 -0.19
C ARG A 723 17.45 -8.90 -0.20
N LYS A 724 17.96 -10.11 -0.45
CA LYS A 724 19.42 -10.35 -0.54
C LYS A 724 20.08 -9.61 -1.70
N GLN A 725 19.46 -9.47 -2.86
CA GLN A 725 20.02 -8.74 -4.00
C GLN A 725 19.96 -7.22 -3.77
N LEU A 726 18.90 -6.71 -3.11
CA LEU A 726 18.79 -5.33 -2.64
C LEU A 726 19.76 -5.05 -1.49
N GLU A 727 19.95 -5.99 -0.56
CA GLU A 727 20.93 -5.93 0.53
C GLU A 727 22.36 -6.04 -0.01
N ASN A 728 22.63 -6.91 -0.98
CA ASN A 728 23.94 -7.04 -1.63
C ASN A 728 24.25 -5.81 -2.50
N ALA A 729 23.27 -5.28 -3.25
CA ALA A 729 23.41 -4.03 -3.98
C ALA A 729 23.56 -2.80 -3.04
N ARG A 730 22.99 -2.88 -1.81
CA ARG A 730 23.22 -1.91 -0.73
C ARG A 730 24.60 -2.09 -0.08
N MET A 731 25.11 -3.31 0.06
CA MET A 731 26.45 -3.60 0.59
C MET A 731 27.57 -3.18 -0.37
N GLU A 732 27.32 -3.12 -1.69
CA GLU A 732 28.26 -2.54 -2.66
C GLU A 732 28.33 -1.00 -2.62
N LEU A 733 27.40 -0.32 -1.91
CA LEU A 733 27.34 1.14 -1.79
C LEU A 733 27.62 1.68 -0.38
N VAL A 734 27.96 0.82 0.58
CA VAL A 734 28.54 1.23 1.87
C VAL A 734 30.01 0.86 1.86
N PRO A 735 30.97 1.81 1.80
CA PRO A 735 32.33 1.46 2.18
C PRO A 735 32.29 1.13 3.68
N SER A 736 32.62 -0.12 3.99
CA SER A 736 32.86 -0.64 5.33
C SER A 736 33.55 0.40 6.22
N ARG A 737 32.84 0.95 7.20
CA ARG A 737 33.46 1.53 8.39
C ARG A 737 33.43 0.48 9.49
N ASN A 738 34.37 -0.46 9.41
CA ASN A 738 34.87 -1.10 10.63
C ASN A 738 35.56 -0.02 11.44
N TRP A 739 34.95 0.36 12.56
CA TRP A 739 35.67 1.00 13.65
C TRP A 739 36.59 -0.07 14.27
N ASN A 740 37.84 -0.08 13.83
CA ASN A 740 38.94 -0.41 14.73
C ASN A 740 39.87 0.80 14.77
N VAL A 741 40.14 1.23 16.00
CA VAL A 741 40.80 2.47 16.40
C VAL A 741 42.31 2.43 16.13
N ARG A 742 42.87 3.59 15.73
CA ARG A 742 44.30 3.99 15.64
C ARG A 742 45.14 3.36 14.51
N THR A 743 46.07 4.04 13.84
CA THR A 743 46.55 5.44 13.77
C THR A 743 47.44 5.55 12.52
N ASP A 744 47.63 6.79 12.05
CA ASP A 744 48.75 7.32 11.26
C ASP A 744 48.49 7.69 9.78
N ALA A 745 48.75 8.98 9.52
CA ALA A 745 48.62 9.80 8.33
C ALA A 745 49.94 9.80 7.49
N PRO A 746 50.13 10.56 6.37
CA PRO A 746 49.22 11.04 5.30
C PRO A 746 49.79 10.98 3.83
N VAL A 747 48.96 11.38 2.84
CA VAL A 747 49.19 11.91 1.44
C VAL A 747 49.87 11.01 0.34
N PRO A 748 49.84 11.30 -0.99
CA PRO A 748 48.91 12.06 -1.89
C PRO A 748 48.48 11.34 -3.21
N PHE A 749 47.42 11.89 -3.84
CA PHE A 749 47.11 12.01 -5.28
C PHE A 749 47.85 11.15 -6.35
N THR A 750 47.12 10.54 -7.29
CA THR A 750 46.94 11.03 -8.68
C THR A 750 46.26 10.03 -9.65
N ALA A 751 45.49 10.62 -10.59
CA ALA A 751 45.31 10.25 -12.00
C ALA A 751 44.28 9.18 -12.45
N TYR A 752 43.21 9.74 -13.04
CA TYR A 752 42.38 9.28 -14.16
C TYR A 752 43.06 8.38 -15.22
N ARG A 753 42.27 7.41 -15.73
CA ARG A 753 41.95 7.10 -17.14
C ARG A 753 41.48 5.62 -17.19
N LYS A 754 40.38 5.26 -17.83
CA LYS A 754 40.01 5.56 -19.22
C LYS A 754 38.51 5.46 -19.39
#